data_AF-M7UJT0-F1
#
_entry.id   AF-M7UJT0-F1
#
_cell.length_a   1.000
_cell.length_b   1.000
_cell.length_c   1.000
_cell.angle_alpha   90.00
_cell.angle_beta   90.00
_cell.angle_gamma   90.00
#
_symmetry.space_group_name_H-M   'P 1'
#
loop_
_entity.id
_entity.type
_entity.pdbx_description
1 polymer ?
#
loop_
_entity_poly.entity_id
_entity_poly.type
_entity_poly.pdbx_seq_one_letter_code
_entity_poly.pdbx_strand_id
1 'polypeptide(L)'
;MVSIHFILLGVLSTVITQSYAQGTFTPERPPAVPLMVKSPYLNSWQNFGTNARDYKNGNSLALRWSTFWHNQITGMTGIVMVDGESLTWMGYPFAADNTTLLKSAKQSSFEYTSTKSIFTFDVGGKINLTATFLSPLNPQDLKQQSLTMAYLHVDVVSTDGNTHDVSVYADISAEWISGDRTTTAQWDYGVTDDKVAYHRVYRQEQLAFTEINEQAEWGYWYWATQDNTNITYQSGADKFVRAAFQNNGKLPNTKDWNFRAINDEFPTFGFAKNFGSLFTTVQEVVFVLGLAQKDAIQFDGSGGNTTLPSLWTSYFATDTDALSFFYNEWDTSYSCSNAFDKMIRQDSLDFGGQDYLTITSLSARQAFAATQLVGNSSNPYLFVKEISSDGNVQTVDVLFPMHPILLYTNPLLLKLALKPLFENQETGRYPNTYSMHDLGSAYPNATGHSAGDDEEMPLEECGNMLIMSLSYFRASNDTEFLNDHYEILDQWTQYLVASALIPANQLSTDDFAGKLVNQTNLALKGIIGIKAMAEIASLTSHSDVSANYSSIAQEYVEQWIHLAVANTTSSSDSSPMLAHTSLNYANPSSYSLLYNLFPDKLLSLNLIPQSIYDMQSAFYPSVMNTYGVPLDSRHEWTKSDWNIWCASIASEQTKIEMIGNVAKFVGMSESGVALTDFYDTKTAELADFDAHFIARPVVGGHYAGLALKKLGFGV
;
A
#
# COMPACT_ATOMS: atom_id res chain seq x y z
N MET A 1 -57.84 42.88 13.20
CA MET A 1 -56.39 43.03 12.99
C MET A 1 -55.82 41.64 12.90
N VAL A 2 -55.39 41.24 11.70
CA VAL A 2 -55.00 39.87 11.35
C VAL A 2 -53.53 39.68 11.73
N SER A 3 -53.26 38.80 12.70
CA SER A 3 -51.92 38.30 12.99
C SER A 3 -51.58 37.15 12.06
N ILE A 4 -50.54 37.34 11.25
CA ILE A 4 -49.92 36.33 10.40
C ILE A 4 -48.90 35.58 11.28
N HIS A 5 -49.13 34.29 11.54
CA HIS A 5 -48.09 33.37 12.02
C HIS A 5 -47.59 32.55 10.83
N PHE A 6 -46.33 32.76 10.47
CA PHE A 6 -45.60 31.90 9.55
C PHE A 6 -45.30 30.57 10.24
N ILE A 7 -45.82 29.47 9.70
CA ILE A 7 -45.40 28.11 10.04
C ILE A 7 -44.24 27.77 9.11
N LEU A 8 -43.02 27.67 9.67
CA LEU A 8 -41.85 27.14 8.98
C LEU A 8 -42.01 25.60 8.88
N LEU A 9 -42.22 25.08 7.67
CA LEU A 9 -42.05 23.65 7.40
C LEU A 9 -40.55 23.35 7.33
N GLY A 10 -40.00 22.72 8.37
CA GLY A 10 -38.68 22.09 8.31
C GLY A 10 -38.76 20.80 7.51
N VAL A 11 -38.06 20.75 6.38
CA VAL A 11 -37.82 19.52 5.62
C VAL A 11 -36.81 18.69 6.41
N LEU A 12 -37.29 17.69 7.16
CA LEU A 12 -36.44 16.65 7.73
C LEU A 12 -35.99 15.75 6.56
N SER A 13 -34.74 15.90 6.15
CA SER A 13 -34.08 14.93 5.26
C SER A 13 -33.76 13.69 6.10
N THR A 14 -34.67 12.71 6.10
CA THR A 14 -34.38 11.39 6.65
C THR A 14 -33.41 10.69 5.71
N VAL A 15 -32.12 10.74 6.03
CA VAL A 15 -31.14 9.79 5.49
C VAL A 15 -31.54 8.41 6.01
N ILE A 16 -32.15 7.61 5.15
CA ILE A 16 -32.40 6.20 5.44
C ILE A 16 -31.04 5.51 5.34
N THR A 17 -30.35 5.38 6.47
CA THR A 17 -29.28 4.40 6.59
C THR A 17 -29.94 3.03 6.50
N GLN A 18 -29.78 2.34 5.36
CA GLN A 18 -30.06 0.92 5.30
C GLN A 18 -29.07 0.24 6.25
N SER A 19 -29.53 -0.10 7.45
CA SER A 19 -28.79 -0.94 8.38
C SER A 19 -28.74 -2.36 7.83
N TYR A 20 -27.79 -2.62 6.94
CA TYR A 20 -27.32 -3.97 6.73
C TYR A 20 -26.82 -4.48 8.08
N ALA A 21 -27.38 -5.56 8.60
CA ALA A 21 -26.85 -6.24 9.77
C ALA A 21 -25.49 -6.85 9.40
N GLN A 22 -24.45 -6.03 9.34
CA GLN A 22 -23.07 -6.44 9.08
C GLN A 22 -22.42 -6.87 10.39
N GLY A 23 -21.47 -7.79 10.30
CA GLY A 23 -20.63 -8.16 11.44
C GLY A 23 -19.87 -6.95 12.01
N THR A 24 -19.31 -7.09 13.19
CA THR A 24 -18.50 -6.03 13.80
C THR A 24 -17.17 -5.88 13.07
N PHE A 25 -16.74 -4.65 12.80
CA PHE A 25 -15.43 -4.34 12.22
C PHE A 25 -14.49 -3.83 13.29
N THR A 26 -13.20 -4.20 13.22
CA THR A 26 -12.17 -3.70 14.14
C THR A 26 -10.85 -3.53 13.39
N PRO A 27 -10.14 -2.38 13.51
CA PRO A 27 -10.54 -1.14 14.19
C PRO A 27 -11.79 -0.46 13.63
N GLU A 28 -11.96 -0.47 12.31
CA GLU A 28 -13.05 0.18 11.58
C GLU A 28 -13.39 -0.62 10.32
N ARG A 29 -14.44 -0.27 9.57
CA ARG A 29 -14.70 -0.88 8.26
C ARG A 29 -13.86 -0.18 7.18
N PRO A 30 -12.87 -0.84 6.54
CA PRO A 30 -12.05 -0.21 5.49
C PRO A 30 -12.79 -0.17 4.14
N PRO A 31 -12.34 0.67 3.17
CA PRO A 31 -12.89 0.69 1.80
C PRO A 31 -12.56 -0.59 1.02
N ALA A 32 -11.45 -1.25 1.32
CA ALA A 32 -11.17 -2.62 0.90
C ALA A 32 -10.27 -3.32 1.91
N VAL A 33 -10.37 -4.65 1.96
CA VAL A 33 -9.58 -5.50 2.86
C VAL A 33 -8.44 -6.15 2.10
N PRO A 34 -7.18 -6.03 2.56
CA PRO A 34 -6.06 -6.78 1.98
C PRO A 34 -6.22 -8.27 2.27
N LEU A 35 -6.25 -9.11 1.23
CA LEU A 35 -6.29 -10.58 1.37
C LEU A 35 -4.89 -11.17 1.18
N MET A 36 -4.38 -11.14 -0.05
CA MET A 36 -3.07 -11.66 -0.42
C MET A 36 -2.25 -10.50 -1.00
N VAL A 37 -1.60 -9.72 -0.13
CA VAL A 37 -1.00 -8.42 -0.45
C VAL A 37 0.46 -8.41 0.01
N LYS A 38 1.39 -8.67 -0.93
CA LYS A 38 2.80 -8.93 -0.64
C LYS A 38 3.81 -8.33 -1.63
N SER A 39 3.41 -8.08 -2.88
CA SER A 39 4.25 -7.52 -3.96
C SER A 39 3.36 -6.90 -5.05
N PRO A 40 3.90 -6.20 -6.07
CA PRO A 40 3.07 -5.55 -7.09
C PRO A 40 2.07 -6.49 -7.77
N TYR A 41 2.45 -7.76 -7.93
CA TYR A 41 1.67 -8.79 -8.62
C TYR A 41 0.90 -9.75 -7.70
N LEU A 42 1.35 -9.95 -6.46
CA LEU A 42 0.59 -10.65 -5.42
C LEU A 42 -0.14 -9.61 -4.56
N ASN A 43 -1.27 -9.12 -5.08
CA ASN A 43 -1.94 -7.93 -4.56
C ASN A 43 -3.47 -7.99 -4.73
N SER A 44 -4.11 -8.86 -3.94
CA SER A 44 -5.55 -9.15 -4.00
C SER A 44 -6.32 -8.60 -2.79
N TRP A 45 -7.50 -8.05 -3.05
CA TRP A 45 -8.33 -7.30 -2.11
C TRP A 45 -9.78 -7.80 -2.12
N GLN A 46 -10.45 -7.65 -0.97
CA GLN A 46 -11.90 -7.71 -0.88
C GLN A 46 -12.46 -6.29 -0.78
N ASN A 47 -13.05 -5.81 -1.88
CA ASN A 47 -13.60 -4.46 -1.94
C ASN A 47 -14.90 -4.36 -1.13
N PHE A 48 -15.05 -3.28 -0.36
CA PHE A 48 -16.18 -2.96 0.52
C PHE A 48 -16.81 -1.60 0.18
N GLY A 49 -18.06 -1.43 0.61
CA GLY A 49 -18.82 -0.21 0.36
C GLY A 49 -19.72 -0.26 -0.87
N THR A 50 -20.44 0.82 -1.13
CA THR A 50 -21.51 0.89 -2.14
C THR A 50 -21.01 0.95 -3.58
N ASN A 51 -19.78 1.41 -3.81
CA ASN A 51 -19.18 1.43 -5.15
C ASN A 51 -18.48 0.11 -5.49
N ALA A 52 -18.33 -0.80 -4.52
CA ALA A 52 -17.79 -2.12 -4.76
C ALA A 52 -18.73 -2.98 -5.63
N ARG A 53 -18.13 -3.90 -6.38
CA ARG A 53 -18.88 -4.95 -7.09
C ARG A 53 -19.70 -5.78 -6.09
N ASP A 54 -20.92 -6.16 -6.50
CA ASP A 54 -21.85 -6.96 -5.69
C ASP A 54 -22.17 -6.32 -4.33
N TYR A 55 -22.22 -4.96 -4.28
CA TYR A 55 -22.38 -4.20 -3.04
C TYR A 55 -23.58 -4.65 -2.18
N LYS A 56 -24.65 -5.09 -2.86
CA LYS A 56 -25.92 -5.55 -2.27
C LYS A 56 -25.78 -6.74 -1.33
N ASN A 57 -24.67 -7.48 -1.41
CA ASN A 57 -24.36 -8.61 -0.53
C ASN A 57 -23.69 -8.19 0.80
N GLY A 58 -23.52 -6.88 1.03
CA GLY A 58 -22.90 -6.34 2.24
C GLY A 58 -21.37 -6.52 2.26
N ASN A 59 -20.72 -5.99 3.31
CA ASN A 59 -19.27 -6.04 3.48
C ASN A 59 -18.84 -7.39 4.06
N SER A 60 -18.90 -8.41 3.21
CA SER A 60 -18.64 -9.81 3.52
C SER A 60 -17.62 -10.41 2.54
N LEU A 61 -16.83 -11.37 3.01
CA LEU A 61 -15.95 -12.18 2.16
C LEU A 61 -16.75 -13.18 1.28
N ALA A 62 -17.88 -13.66 1.79
CA ALA A 62 -18.78 -14.54 1.07
C ALA A 62 -19.70 -13.74 0.13
N LEU A 63 -20.03 -14.34 -1.02
CA LEU A 63 -20.87 -13.77 -2.08
C LEU A 63 -20.29 -12.50 -2.70
N ARG A 64 -18.96 -12.46 -2.81
CA ARG A 64 -18.19 -11.48 -3.57
C ARG A 64 -16.93 -12.14 -4.13
N TRP A 65 -16.49 -11.70 -5.29
CA TRP A 65 -15.15 -12.04 -5.77
C TRP A 65 -14.12 -11.08 -5.18
N SER A 66 -12.97 -11.61 -4.80
CA SER A 66 -11.78 -10.80 -4.58
C SER A 66 -11.24 -10.32 -5.93
N THR A 67 -10.56 -9.18 -5.89
CA THR A 67 -10.01 -8.54 -7.08
C THR A 67 -8.56 -8.17 -6.86
N PHE A 68 -7.78 -8.18 -7.94
CA PHE A 68 -6.52 -7.46 -8.00
C PHE A 68 -6.75 -5.97 -7.71
N TRP A 69 -5.71 -5.24 -7.31
CA TRP A 69 -5.83 -3.81 -7.01
C TRP A 69 -6.40 -3.00 -8.19
N HIS A 70 -6.18 -3.44 -9.43
CA HIS A 70 -6.74 -2.86 -10.66
C HIS A 70 -8.10 -3.47 -11.06
N ASN A 71 -8.86 -4.01 -10.10
CA ASN A 71 -10.25 -4.49 -10.19
C ASN A 71 -10.52 -5.76 -11.02
N GLN A 72 -9.51 -6.39 -11.64
CA GLN A 72 -9.72 -7.69 -12.28
C GLN A 72 -9.94 -8.76 -11.21
N ILE A 73 -10.81 -9.73 -11.51
CA ILE A 73 -11.08 -10.82 -10.57
C ILE A 73 -9.81 -11.66 -10.36
N THR A 74 -9.49 -11.92 -9.10
CA THR A 74 -8.48 -12.89 -8.66
C THR A 74 -9.22 -14.01 -7.94
N GLY A 75 -9.86 -14.89 -8.71
CA GLY A 75 -10.86 -15.82 -8.18
C GLY A 75 -10.32 -16.68 -7.03
N MET A 76 -11.03 -16.61 -5.89
CA MET A 76 -10.85 -17.49 -4.74
C MET A 76 -12.23 -17.93 -4.24
N THR A 77 -12.40 -19.20 -3.92
CA THR A 77 -13.65 -19.71 -3.33
C THR A 77 -13.37 -20.52 -2.08
N GLY A 78 -14.19 -20.34 -1.07
CA GLY A 78 -14.18 -21.11 0.17
C GLY A 78 -15.56 -21.69 0.47
N ILE A 79 -15.65 -23.01 0.66
CA ILE A 79 -16.89 -23.71 1.02
C ILE A 79 -16.64 -24.53 2.29
N VAL A 80 -17.59 -24.54 3.20
CA VAL A 80 -17.60 -25.41 4.38
C VAL A 80 -18.80 -26.34 4.31
N MET A 81 -18.62 -27.60 4.67
CA MET A 81 -19.69 -28.58 4.81
C MET A 81 -19.80 -29.01 6.27
N VAL A 82 -21.00 -28.90 6.84
CA VAL A 82 -21.32 -29.29 8.23
C VAL A 82 -22.53 -30.20 8.23
N ASP A 83 -22.36 -31.45 8.67
CA ASP A 83 -23.41 -32.48 8.69
C ASP A 83 -24.12 -32.66 7.33
N GLY A 84 -23.36 -32.54 6.23
CA GLY A 84 -23.86 -32.67 4.85
C GLY A 84 -24.44 -31.38 4.25
N GLU A 85 -24.53 -30.27 4.98
CA GLU A 85 -24.97 -28.98 4.44
C GLU A 85 -23.78 -28.12 4.04
N SER A 86 -23.75 -27.64 2.79
CA SER A 86 -22.69 -26.76 2.27
C SER A 86 -23.05 -25.29 2.37
N LEU A 87 -22.10 -24.47 2.82
CA LEU A 87 -22.19 -23.01 2.89
C LEU A 87 -20.91 -22.37 2.33
N THR A 88 -21.03 -21.28 1.56
CA THR A 88 -19.86 -20.49 1.13
C THR A 88 -19.43 -19.49 2.19
N TRP A 89 -18.13 -19.37 2.44
CA TRP A 89 -17.54 -18.37 3.33
C TRP A 89 -16.60 -17.40 2.60
N MET A 90 -16.27 -17.69 1.33
CA MET A 90 -15.45 -16.83 0.47
C MET A 90 -15.82 -17.05 -1.00
N GLY A 91 -15.83 -15.98 -1.79
CA GLY A 91 -16.11 -16.07 -3.23
C GLY A 91 -17.60 -16.03 -3.56
N TYR A 92 -17.93 -16.18 -4.84
CA TYR A 92 -19.30 -16.15 -5.37
C TYR A 92 -19.68 -17.47 -6.08
N PRO A 93 -19.64 -18.64 -5.41
CA PRO A 93 -19.94 -19.92 -6.07
C PRO A 93 -21.44 -20.17 -6.25
N PHE A 94 -21.77 -20.88 -7.32
CA PHE A 94 -23.08 -21.52 -7.48
C PHE A 94 -23.15 -22.83 -6.65
N ALA A 95 -24.38 -23.23 -6.31
CA ALA A 95 -24.68 -24.53 -5.77
C ALA A 95 -24.39 -25.62 -6.80
N ALA A 96 -24.35 -26.89 -6.37
CA ALA A 96 -24.05 -28.04 -7.24
C ALA A 96 -25.00 -28.21 -8.44
N ASP A 97 -26.17 -27.56 -8.42
CA ASP A 97 -27.10 -27.50 -9.55
C ASP A 97 -26.66 -26.52 -10.67
N ASN A 98 -25.63 -25.70 -10.42
CA ASN A 98 -25.09 -24.65 -11.28
C ASN A 98 -26.10 -23.58 -11.74
N THR A 99 -27.20 -23.42 -11.01
CA THR A 99 -28.27 -22.46 -11.33
C THR A 99 -28.65 -21.57 -10.15
N THR A 100 -28.46 -22.04 -8.93
CA THR A 100 -28.73 -21.28 -7.70
C THR A 100 -27.44 -20.86 -7.03
N LEU A 101 -27.43 -19.69 -6.38
CA LEU A 101 -26.26 -19.28 -5.59
C LEU A 101 -26.17 -20.13 -4.33
N LEU A 102 -24.95 -20.55 -3.99
CA LEU A 102 -24.74 -21.29 -2.76
C LEU A 102 -25.02 -20.37 -1.56
N LYS A 103 -25.76 -20.87 -0.59
CA LYS A 103 -26.06 -20.12 0.64
C LYS A 103 -24.75 -19.77 1.37
N SER A 104 -24.63 -18.56 1.88
CA SER A 104 -23.43 -18.13 2.61
C SER A 104 -23.49 -18.45 4.11
N ALA A 105 -22.33 -18.69 4.70
CA ALA A 105 -22.13 -18.60 6.13
C ALA A 105 -22.33 -17.14 6.60
N LYS A 106 -22.70 -16.94 7.86
CA LYS A 106 -22.97 -15.60 8.39
C LYS A 106 -21.70 -15.01 8.99
N GLN A 107 -21.12 -14.00 8.34
CA GLN A 107 -19.99 -13.26 8.90
C GLN A 107 -20.42 -12.54 10.19
N SER A 108 -19.79 -12.88 11.31
CA SER A 108 -20.06 -12.31 12.63
C SER A 108 -19.14 -11.15 12.96
N SER A 109 -17.87 -11.22 12.55
CA SER A 109 -16.88 -10.17 12.76
C SER A 109 -15.79 -10.18 11.68
N PHE A 110 -15.14 -9.02 11.55
CA PHE A 110 -13.91 -8.84 10.80
C PHE A 110 -12.92 -7.99 11.61
N GLU A 111 -11.67 -8.42 11.66
CA GLU A 111 -10.55 -7.71 12.28
C GLU A 111 -9.39 -7.59 11.28
N TYR A 112 -8.72 -6.43 11.25
CA TYR A 112 -7.42 -6.32 10.59
C TYR A 112 -6.33 -5.76 11.50
N THR A 113 -5.12 -6.25 11.24
CA THR A 113 -3.87 -5.73 11.78
C THR A 113 -2.96 -5.29 10.63
N SER A 114 -1.75 -4.82 10.97
CA SER A 114 -0.71 -4.49 9.99
C SER A 114 -0.37 -5.65 9.05
N THR A 115 -0.54 -6.91 9.48
CA THR A 115 -0.18 -8.11 8.69
C THR A 115 -1.34 -9.06 8.41
N LYS A 116 -2.48 -8.96 9.12
CA LYS A 116 -3.57 -9.94 9.06
C LYS A 116 -4.93 -9.35 8.73
N SER A 117 -5.75 -10.14 8.07
CA SER A 117 -7.19 -9.91 7.87
C SER A 117 -7.92 -11.15 8.34
N ILE A 118 -8.76 -11.02 9.36
CA ILE A 118 -9.34 -12.12 10.12
C ILE A 118 -10.86 -12.01 10.02
N PHE A 119 -11.49 -13.02 9.43
CA PHE A 119 -12.94 -13.08 9.28
C PHE A 119 -13.49 -14.23 10.12
N THR A 120 -14.55 -13.97 10.88
CA THR A 120 -15.24 -15.00 11.67
C THR A 120 -16.64 -15.21 11.14
N PHE A 121 -17.04 -16.48 11.00
CA PHE A 121 -18.33 -16.88 10.47
C PHE A 121 -19.04 -17.83 11.44
N ASP A 122 -20.32 -17.55 11.68
CA ASP A 122 -21.28 -18.53 12.20
C ASP A 122 -21.78 -19.40 11.03
N VAL A 123 -21.49 -20.69 11.12
CA VAL A 123 -21.84 -21.68 10.10
C VAL A 123 -23.05 -22.48 10.58
N GLY A 124 -24.23 -21.98 10.23
CA GLY A 124 -25.50 -22.66 10.48
C GLY A 124 -25.90 -22.77 11.97
N GLY A 125 -25.31 -21.97 12.87
CA GLY A 125 -25.53 -22.05 14.31
C GLY A 125 -24.82 -23.23 14.99
N LYS A 126 -23.93 -23.93 14.28
CA LYS A 126 -23.30 -25.19 14.71
C LYS A 126 -21.83 -25.02 15.06
N ILE A 127 -21.08 -24.40 14.16
CA ILE A 127 -19.64 -24.18 14.32
C ILE A 127 -19.30 -22.73 14.02
N ASN A 128 -18.19 -22.26 14.59
CA ASN A 128 -17.49 -21.08 14.10
C ASN A 128 -16.40 -21.51 13.12
N LEU A 129 -16.26 -20.75 12.04
CA LEU A 129 -15.13 -20.81 11.12
C LEU A 129 -14.40 -19.47 11.17
N THR A 130 -13.09 -19.49 11.37
CA THR A 130 -12.23 -18.30 11.28
C THR A 130 -11.32 -18.43 10.08
N ALA A 131 -11.28 -17.43 9.21
CA ALA A 131 -10.36 -17.34 8.07
C ALA A 131 -9.38 -16.19 8.29
N THR A 132 -8.11 -16.53 8.48
CA THR A 132 -7.01 -15.58 8.67
C THR A 132 -6.16 -15.52 7.41
N PHE A 133 -6.20 -14.37 6.73
CA PHE A 133 -5.26 -14.05 5.67
C PHE A 133 -4.04 -13.37 6.29
N LEU A 134 -2.87 -13.98 6.14
CA LEU A 134 -1.61 -13.43 6.64
C LEU A 134 -0.69 -13.14 5.44
N SER A 135 -0.33 -11.87 5.27
CA SER A 135 0.76 -11.47 4.36
C SER A 135 1.93 -10.99 5.23
N PRO A 136 2.93 -11.86 5.52
CA PRO A 136 3.99 -11.52 6.45
C PRO A 136 4.81 -10.31 5.97
N LEU A 137 5.10 -9.39 6.89
CA LEU A 137 6.03 -8.28 6.69
C LEU A 137 7.26 -8.53 7.58
N ASN A 138 8.40 -8.80 6.94
CA ASN A 138 9.65 -9.15 7.61
C ASN A 138 10.77 -8.15 7.23
N PRO A 139 10.61 -6.84 7.47
CA PRO A 139 11.55 -5.81 7.00
C PRO A 139 12.98 -5.99 7.52
N GLN A 140 13.17 -6.75 8.61
CA GLN A 140 14.46 -7.06 9.23
C GLN A 140 15.14 -8.33 8.67
N ASP A 141 14.43 -9.14 7.88
CA ASP A 141 14.93 -10.38 7.30
C ASP A 141 14.68 -10.38 5.78
N LEU A 142 15.72 -10.02 5.01
CA LEU A 142 15.61 -9.93 3.56
C LEU A 142 15.31 -11.27 2.89
N LYS A 143 15.72 -12.40 3.48
CA LYS A 143 15.39 -13.73 2.95
C LYS A 143 13.87 -13.94 3.03
N GLN A 144 13.28 -13.75 4.20
CA GLN A 144 11.84 -13.90 4.36
C GLN A 144 11.04 -12.83 3.61
N GLN A 145 11.49 -11.57 3.63
CA GLN A 145 10.80 -10.48 2.94
C GLN A 145 10.81 -10.67 1.41
N SER A 146 11.85 -11.31 0.86
CA SER A 146 11.97 -11.55 -0.59
C SER A 146 11.00 -12.60 -1.16
N LEU A 147 10.34 -13.38 -0.29
CA LEU A 147 9.35 -14.36 -0.72
C LEU A 147 8.03 -13.66 -1.05
N THR A 148 7.57 -13.82 -2.30
CA THR A 148 6.26 -13.34 -2.76
C THR A 148 5.20 -14.40 -2.48
N MET A 149 4.92 -14.62 -1.20
CA MET A 149 3.97 -15.63 -0.73
C MET A 149 3.15 -15.10 0.46
N ALA A 150 1.93 -15.60 0.60
CA ALA A 150 1.00 -15.28 1.68
C ALA A 150 0.21 -16.53 2.10
N TYR A 151 -0.34 -16.51 3.31
CA TYR A 151 -1.09 -17.62 3.89
C TYR A 151 -2.60 -17.33 3.92
N LEU A 152 -3.37 -18.41 3.78
CA LEU A 152 -4.75 -18.51 4.24
C LEU A 152 -4.81 -19.62 5.28
N HIS A 153 -5.02 -19.25 6.54
CA HIS A 153 -5.26 -20.18 7.64
C HIS A 153 -6.75 -20.22 7.94
N VAL A 154 -7.29 -21.43 8.09
CA VAL A 154 -8.70 -21.65 8.41
C VAL A 154 -8.80 -22.56 9.62
N ASP A 155 -9.46 -22.09 10.67
CA ASP A 155 -9.79 -22.88 11.85
C ASP A 155 -11.31 -23.03 12.04
N VAL A 156 -11.70 -24.14 12.65
CA VAL A 156 -13.09 -24.50 12.93
C VAL A 156 -13.24 -25.04 14.36
N VAL A 157 -14.35 -24.70 15.00
CA VAL A 157 -14.71 -25.22 16.34
C VAL A 157 -16.23 -25.29 16.52
N SER A 158 -16.73 -26.32 17.21
CA SER A 158 -18.16 -26.40 17.58
C SER A 158 -18.52 -25.31 18.58
N THR A 159 -19.70 -24.71 18.40
CA THR A 159 -20.21 -23.62 19.23
C THR A 159 -21.52 -23.93 19.93
N ASP A 160 -22.21 -25.00 19.53
CA ASP A 160 -23.52 -25.37 20.05
C ASP A 160 -23.47 -26.48 21.13
N GLY A 161 -22.27 -26.98 21.43
CA GLY A 161 -22.06 -28.07 22.39
C GLY A 161 -22.38 -29.46 21.84
N ASN A 162 -22.57 -29.61 20.53
CA ASN A 162 -22.73 -30.87 19.83
C ASN A 162 -21.49 -31.22 19.01
N THR A 163 -21.45 -32.48 18.58
CA THR A 163 -20.43 -32.99 17.66
C THR A 163 -20.92 -32.87 16.22
N HIS A 164 -20.06 -32.39 15.32
CA HIS A 164 -20.40 -32.18 13.91
C HIS A 164 -19.39 -32.82 12.97
N ASP A 165 -19.85 -33.35 11.84
CA ASP A 165 -18.95 -33.79 10.78
C ASP A 165 -18.62 -32.61 9.87
N VAL A 166 -17.34 -32.22 9.82
CA VAL A 166 -16.89 -30.98 9.18
C VAL A 166 -15.82 -31.23 8.12
N SER A 167 -16.00 -30.59 6.96
CA SER A 167 -14.95 -30.46 5.94
C SER A 167 -14.93 -29.04 5.35
N VAL A 168 -13.75 -28.59 4.92
CA VAL A 168 -13.53 -27.27 4.32
C VAL A 168 -12.86 -27.43 2.97
N TYR A 169 -13.26 -26.61 2.01
CA TYR A 169 -12.70 -26.50 0.68
C TYR A 169 -12.22 -25.08 0.42
N ALA A 170 -11.10 -24.95 -0.28
CA ALA A 170 -10.61 -23.68 -0.80
C ALA A 170 -9.97 -23.86 -2.19
N ASP A 171 -10.25 -22.95 -3.11
CA ASP A 171 -9.66 -22.89 -4.46
C ASP A 171 -9.13 -21.51 -4.84
N ILE A 172 -8.27 -21.54 -5.87
CA ILE A 172 -7.99 -20.39 -6.73
C ILE A 172 -8.38 -20.72 -8.18
N SER A 173 -8.69 -19.71 -8.99
CA SER A 173 -8.87 -19.84 -10.44
C SER A 173 -7.59 -19.52 -11.22
N ALA A 174 -7.58 -19.76 -12.53
CA ALA A 174 -6.48 -19.34 -13.41
C ALA A 174 -6.43 -17.81 -13.64
N GLU A 175 -7.37 -17.02 -13.10
CA GLU A 175 -7.42 -15.56 -13.31
C GLU A 175 -6.26 -14.80 -12.67
N TRP A 176 -5.48 -15.46 -11.81
CA TRP A 176 -4.28 -14.91 -11.19
C TRP A 176 -3.10 -14.75 -12.17
N ILE A 177 -3.06 -15.49 -13.27
CA ILE A 177 -1.83 -15.67 -14.07
C ILE A 177 -1.58 -14.61 -15.15
N SER A 178 -2.57 -13.76 -15.44
CA SER A 178 -2.52 -12.82 -16.57
C SER A 178 -3.66 -11.81 -16.45
N GLY A 179 -3.47 -10.60 -16.97
CA GLY A 179 -4.50 -9.59 -17.18
C GLY A 179 -5.40 -9.83 -18.38
N ASP A 180 -5.00 -10.72 -19.30
CA ASP A 180 -5.77 -11.13 -20.47
C ASP A 180 -6.47 -12.46 -20.21
N ARG A 181 -7.78 -12.40 -19.98
CA ARG A 181 -8.59 -13.60 -19.69
C ARG A 181 -8.76 -14.55 -20.89
N THR A 182 -8.29 -14.18 -22.09
CA THR A 182 -8.31 -15.04 -23.29
C THR A 182 -7.06 -15.89 -23.46
N THR A 183 -6.00 -15.63 -22.69
CA THR A 183 -4.76 -16.40 -22.77
C THR A 183 -4.92 -17.82 -22.22
N THR A 184 -4.14 -18.75 -22.75
CA THR A 184 -4.17 -20.16 -22.31
C THR A 184 -3.40 -20.34 -21.00
N ALA A 185 -4.09 -20.88 -20.00
CA ALA A 185 -3.51 -21.31 -18.74
C ALA A 185 -2.96 -22.73 -18.88
N GLN A 186 -1.80 -22.97 -18.27
CA GLN A 186 -1.23 -24.30 -18.10
C GLN A 186 -1.00 -24.57 -16.61
N TRP A 187 -1.12 -25.83 -16.21
CA TRP A 187 -1.00 -26.19 -14.79
C TRP A 187 -0.45 -27.59 -14.54
N ASP A 188 -0.02 -27.80 -13.31
CA ASP A 188 0.47 -29.06 -12.79
C ASP A 188 0.04 -29.28 -11.34
N TYR A 189 0.13 -30.52 -10.88
CA TYR A 189 0.00 -30.88 -9.47
C TYR A 189 1.26 -31.63 -9.05
N GLY A 190 1.83 -31.26 -7.91
CA GLY A 190 3.02 -31.89 -7.36
C GLY A 190 2.96 -31.99 -5.85
N VAL A 191 3.89 -32.77 -5.31
CA VAL A 191 4.14 -32.87 -3.87
C VAL A 191 5.64 -32.79 -3.68
N THR A 192 6.09 -31.92 -2.79
CA THR A 192 7.51 -31.79 -2.41
C THR A 192 7.94 -32.99 -1.54
N ASP A 193 9.25 -33.17 -1.38
CA ASP A 193 9.80 -34.30 -0.59
C ASP A 193 9.35 -34.27 0.88
N ASP A 194 9.13 -33.06 1.42
CA ASP A 194 8.65 -32.80 2.78
C ASP A 194 7.11 -32.72 2.89
N LYS A 195 6.39 -33.22 1.89
CA LYS A 195 4.92 -33.37 1.91
C LYS A 195 4.14 -32.05 1.89
N VAL A 196 4.57 -31.11 1.05
CA VAL A 196 3.75 -29.96 0.65
C VAL A 196 3.15 -30.24 -0.73
N ALA A 197 1.84 -30.46 -0.77
CA ALA A 197 1.08 -30.59 -2.02
C ALA A 197 0.84 -29.21 -2.62
N TYR A 198 0.94 -29.09 -3.94
CA TYR A 198 0.69 -27.84 -4.64
C TYR A 198 0.04 -28.04 -6.01
N HIS A 199 -0.81 -27.09 -6.38
CA HIS A 199 -1.12 -26.79 -7.77
C HIS A 199 -0.18 -25.69 -8.25
N ARG A 200 0.48 -25.92 -9.38
CA ARG A 200 1.28 -24.91 -10.07
C ARG A 200 0.52 -24.42 -11.30
N VAL A 201 0.30 -23.12 -11.44
CA VAL A 201 -0.53 -22.51 -12.50
C VAL A 201 0.22 -21.36 -13.15
N TYR A 202 0.17 -21.24 -14.48
CA TYR A 202 0.94 -20.23 -15.21
C TYR A 202 0.38 -19.98 -16.62
N ARG A 203 0.66 -18.80 -17.18
CA ARG A 203 0.40 -18.50 -18.60
C ARG A 203 1.24 -19.44 -19.46
N GLN A 204 0.63 -20.18 -20.38
CA GLN A 204 1.32 -21.21 -21.16
C GLN A 204 2.50 -20.64 -21.96
N GLU A 205 2.24 -19.55 -22.66
CA GLU A 205 3.30 -18.70 -23.21
C GLU A 205 3.67 -17.68 -22.13
N GLN A 206 4.94 -17.48 -21.83
CA GLN A 206 5.37 -16.55 -20.77
C GLN A 206 5.91 -15.27 -21.42
N LEU A 207 5.41 -14.10 -21.00
CA LEU A 207 5.91 -12.81 -21.48
C LEU A 207 6.67 -12.12 -20.35
N ALA A 208 7.97 -12.34 -20.30
CA ALA A 208 8.81 -11.74 -19.26
C ALA A 208 8.76 -10.20 -19.33
N PHE A 209 8.73 -9.55 -18.16
CA PHE A 209 8.74 -8.09 -18.00
C PHE A 209 7.59 -7.36 -18.73
N THR A 210 6.47 -8.06 -18.92
CA THR A 210 5.28 -7.56 -19.59
C THR A 210 4.10 -7.57 -18.63
N GLU A 211 3.33 -6.49 -18.64
CA GLU A 211 2.06 -6.38 -17.94
C GLU A 211 0.91 -6.26 -18.92
N ILE A 212 -0.21 -6.91 -18.61
CA ILE A 212 -1.50 -6.59 -19.21
C ILE A 212 -2.43 -6.25 -18.06
N ASN A 213 -3.12 -5.12 -18.17
CA ASN A 213 -4.04 -4.67 -17.12
C ASN A 213 -3.39 -4.73 -15.72
N GLU A 214 -2.12 -4.32 -15.62
CA GLU A 214 -1.32 -4.27 -14.39
C GLU A 214 -0.94 -5.62 -13.74
N GLN A 215 -1.35 -6.76 -14.32
CA GLN A 215 -0.93 -8.09 -13.89
C GLN A 215 0.30 -8.54 -14.70
N ALA A 216 1.24 -9.22 -14.04
CA ALA A 216 2.38 -9.84 -14.72
C ALA A 216 1.93 -10.96 -15.68
N GLU A 217 2.57 -11.02 -16.84
CA GLU A 217 2.34 -12.05 -17.86
C GLU A 217 3.38 -13.19 -17.82
N TRP A 218 4.14 -13.29 -16.72
CA TRP A 218 5.11 -14.35 -16.44
C TRP A 218 5.21 -14.68 -14.95
N GLY A 219 5.77 -15.85 -14.65
CA GLY A 219 5.91 -16.43 -13.31
C GLY A 219 5.05 -17.68 -13.12
N TYR A 220 5.38 -18.42 -12.07
CA TYR A 220 4.65 -19.61 -11.66
C TYR A 220 3.88 -19.33 -10.37
N TRP A 221 2.56 -19.50 -10.41
CA TRP A 221 1.71 -19.42 -9.23
C TRP A 221 1.64 -20.77 -8.54
N TYR A 222 1.73 -20.77 -7.22
CA TYR A 222 1.62 -21.97 -6.37
C TYR A 222 0.48 -21.80 -5.38
N TRP A 223 -0.50 -22.70 -5.45
CA TRP A 223 -1.52 -22.88 -4.42
C TRP A 223 -1.23 -24.18 -3.68
N ALA A 224 -0.93 -24.12 -2.39
CA ALA A 224 -0.32 -25.23 -1.67
C ALA A 224 -0.91 -25.47 -0.28
N THR A 225 -0.78 -26.70 0.21
CA THR A 225 -1.11 -27.12 1.58
C THR A 225 -0.34 -28.41 1.93
N GLN A 226 -0.42 -28.90 3.17
CA GLN A 226 0.20 -30.18 3.53
C GLN A 226 -0.46 -31.36 2.82
N ASP A 227 0.34 -32.29 2.30
CA ASP A 227 -0.10 -33.59 1.81
C ASP A 227 -0.31 -34.56 2.98
N ASN A 228 -1.56 -34.92 3.25
CA ASN A 228 -1.92 -35.94 4.24
C ASN A 228 -3.23 -36.65 3.85
N THR A 229 -3.58 -37.72 4.55
CA THR A 229 -4.76 -38.56 4.23
C THR A 229 -6.10 -37.83 4.34
N ASN A 230 -6.13 -36.67 4.99
CA ASN A 230 -7.35 -35.88 5.19
C ASN A 230 -7.45 -34.72 4.20
N ILE A 231 -6.47 -34.56 3.30
CA ILE A 231 -6.48 -33.58 2.22
C ILE A 231 -6.78 -34.30 0.91
N THR A 232 -7.66 -33.70 0.12
CA THR A 232 -7.94 -34.14 -1.25
C THR A 232 -7.83 -32.97 -2.20
N TYR A 233 -7.53 -33.24 -3.48
CA TYR A 233 -7.31 -32.19 -4.48
C TYR A 233 -8.07 -32.45 -5.78
N GLN A 234 -8.29 -31.39 -6.54
CA GLN A 234 -8.76 -31.48 -7.91
C GLN A 234 -8.40 -30.23 -8.71
N SER A 235 -8.00 -30.42 -9.97
CA SER A 235 -8.04 -29.34 -10.97
C SER A 235 -9.08 -29.61 -12.05
N GLY A 236 -9.66 -28.57 -12.61
CA GLY A 236 -10.65 -28.66 -13.69
C GLY A 236 -11.56 -27.43 -13.77
N ALA A 237 -12.69 -27.55 -14.47
CA ALA A 237 -13.64 -26.45 -14.57
C ALA A 237 -14.32 -26.14 -13.22
N ASP A 238 -14.44 -24.86 -12.90
CA ASP A 238 -14.94 -24.34 -11.62
C ASP A 238 -16.24 -25.03 -11.13
N LYS A 239 -17.23 -25.15 -12.02
CA LYS A 239 -18.53 -25.77 -11.77
C LYS A 239 -18.42 -27.23 -11.33
N PHE A 240 -17.45 -27.99 -11.87
CA PHE A 240 -17.28 -29.41 -11.56
C PHE A 240 -16.44 -29.61 -10.31
N VAL A 241 -15.38 -28.82 -10.13
CA VAL A 241 -14.51 -28.91 -8.94
C VAL A 241 -15.31 -28.54 -7.69
N ARG A 242 -16.04 -27.43 -7.71
CA ARG A 242 -16.85 -26.97 -6.58
C ARG A 242 -18.03 -27.91 -6.30
N ALA A 243 -18.71 -28.41 -7.32
CA ALA A 243 -19.80 -29.37 -7.15
C ALA A 243 -19.30 -30.73 -6.60
N ALA A 244 -18.09 -31.17 -6.95
CA ALA A 244 -17.51 -32.39 -6.39
C ALA A 244 -17.40 -32.31 -4.86
N PHE A 245 -16.91 -31.18 -4.33
CA PHE A 245 -16.88 -30.95 -2.89
C PHE A 245 -18.29 -30.86 -2.29
N GLN A 246 -19.18 -30.04 -2.85
CA GLN A 246 -20.53 -29.84 -2.31
C GLN A 246 -21.35 -31.14 -2.22
N ASN A 247 -21.12 -32.10 -3.12
CA ASN A 247 -21.83 -33.38 -3.13
C ASN A 247 -21.21 -34.43 -2.20
N ASN A 248 -19.92 -34.32 -1.86
CA ASN A 248 -19.18 -35.43 -1.23
C ASN A 248 -18.38 -35.04 0.03
N GLY A 249 -18.23 -33.76 0.34
CA GLY A 249 -17.33 -33.25 1.40
C GLY A 249 -15.84 -33.48 1.13
N LYS A 250 -15.48 -33.87 -0.11
CA LYS A 250 -14.12 -34.19 -0.54
C LYS A 250 -13.96 -34.07 -2.05
N LEU A 251 -12.72 -34.03 -2.52
CA LEU A 251 -12.35 -34.05 -3.92
C LEU A 251 -11.86 -35.44 -4.37
N PRO A 252 -11.92 -35.76 -5.67
CA PRO A 252 -11.61 -37.10 -6.19
C PRO A 252 -10.11 -37.41 -6.34
N ASN A 253 -9.19 -36.50 -5.98
CA ASN A 253 -7.74 -36.63 -6.21
C ASN A 253 -7.41 -36.79 -7.70
N THR A 254 -7.92 -35.87 -8.51
CA THR A 254 -7.74 -35.91 -9.97
C THR A 254 -7.10 -34.64 -10.48
N LYS A 255 -6.38 -34.79 -11.60
CA LYS A 255 -5.79 -33.68 -12.32
C LYS A 255 -6.43 -33.62 -13.72
N ASP A 256 -6.89 -32.44 -14.08
CA ASP A 256 -7.27 -32.12 -15.45
C ASP A 256 -6.01 -31.85 -16.30
N TRP A 257 -6.03 -32.33 -17.55
CA TRP A 257 -4.95 -32.17 -18.53
C TRP A 257 -5.37 -31.32 -19.75
N ASN A 258 -6.62 -30.87 -19.78
CA ASN A 258 -7.12 -30.02 -20.86
C ASN A 258 -6.83 -28.54 -20.57
N PHE A 259 -5.60 -28.11 -20.91
CA PHE A 259 -5.19 -26.70 -20.85
C PHE A 259 -6.02 -25.85 -21.81
N ARG A 260 -6.46 -24.68 -21.33
CA ARG A 260 -7.46 -23.86 -22.01
C ARG A 260 -7.35 -22.39 -21.60
N ALA A 261 -8.09 -21.53 -22.29
CA ALA A 261 -8.15 -20.11 -21.95
C ALA A 261 -8.67 -19.88 -20.53
N ILE A 262 -8.22 -18.81 -19.85
CA ILE A 262 -8.66 -18.49 -18.48
C ILE A 262 -10.19 -18.36 -18.37
N ASN A 263 -10.82 -17.76 -19.38
CA ASN A 263 -12.28 -17.58 -19.43
C ASN A 263 -13.05 -18.76 -20.06
N ASP A 264 -12.38 -19.85 -20.45
CA ASP A 264 -13.03 -21.06 -20.96
C ASP A 264 -13.21 -22.06 -19.82
N GLU A 265 -14.45 -22.24 -19.37
CA GLU A 265 -14.81 -23.08 -18.21
C GLU A 265 -13.97 -22.82 -16.93
N PHE A 266 -13.43 -21.61 -16.76
CA PHE A 266 -12.66 -21.16 -15.58
C PHE A 266 -11.84 -22.26 -14.89
N PRO A 267 -10.61 -22.55 -15.36
CA PRO A 267 -9.74 -23.53 -14.73
C PRO A 267 -9.52 -23.19 -13.25
N THR A 268 -9.79 -24.16 -12.38
CA THR A 268 -9.87 -24.00 -10.92
C THR A 268 -9.07 -25.09 -10.22
N PHE A 269 -8.43 -24.73 -9.11
CA PHE A 269 -7.45 -25.55 -8.40
C PHE A 269 -7.83 -25.69 -6.93
N GLY A 270 -8.56 -26.76 -6.62
CA GLY A 270 -9.16 -26.98 -5.31
C GLY A 270 -8.34 -27.90 -4.40
N PHE A 271 -8.38 -27.58 -3.12
CA PHE A 271 -8.07 -28.50 -2.01
C PHE A 271 -9.29 -28.62 -1.09
N ALA A 272 -9.47 -29.79 -0.50
CA ALA A 272 -10.45 -30.02 0.55
C ALA A 272 -9.84 -30.77 1.74
N LYS A 273 -10.04 -30.22 2.95
CA LYS A 273 -9.67 -30.79 4.24
C LYS A 273 -10.89 -31.42 4.91
N ASN A 274 -10.77 -32.69 5.28
CA ASN A 274 -11.72 -33.34 6.17
C ASN A 274 -11.23 -33.25 7.62
N PHE A 275 -12.00 -32.60 8.50
CA PHE A 275 -11.75 -32.52 9.94
C PHE A 275 -12.41 -33.67 10.71
N GLY A 276 -13.29 -34.42 10.04
CA GLY A 276 -14.10 -35.47 10.65
C GLY A 276 -15.00 -34.89 11.74
N SER A 277 -15.06 -35.62 12.85
CA SER A 277 -15.93 -35.31 13.98
C SER A 277 -15.33 -34.19 14.85
N LEU A 278 -15.91 -33.00 14.77
CA LEU A 278 -15.51 -31.79 15.48
C LEU A 278 -16.36 -31.57 16.73
N PHE A 279 -15.69 -31.25 17.85
CA PHE A 279 -16.33 -30.83 19.11
C PHE A 279 -15.74 -29.49 19.56
N THR A 280 -15.34 -29.34 20.82
CA THR A 280 -14.83 -28.08 21.39
C THR A 280 -13.35 -27.83 21.16
N THR A 281 -12.60 -28.78 20.58
CA THR A 281 -11.19 -28.57 20.23
C THR A 281 -11.11 -27.97 18.84
N VAL A 282 -10.38 -26.86 18.72
CA VAL A 282 -10.11 -26.19 17.45
C VAL A 282 -9.33 -27.14 16.53
N GLN A 283 -9.75 -27.21 15.27
CA GLN A 283 -8.99 -27.87 14.20
C GLN A 283 -8.71 -26.89 13.08
N GLU A 284 -7.59 -27.05 12.37
CA GLU A 284 -7.12 -26.05 11.42
C GLU A 284 -6.48 -26.64 10.14
N VAL A 285 -6.39 -25.80 9.12
CA VAL A 285 -5.64 -26.04 7.88
C VAL A 285 -4.97 -24.75 7.41
N VAL A 286 -3.74 -24.86 6.92
CA VAL A 286 -2.99 -23.77 6.30
C VAL A 286 -2.91 -24.00 4.80
N PHE A 287 -3.16 -22.93 4.05
CA PHE A 287 -2.88 -22.85 2.62
C PHE A 287 -1.86 -21.73 2.36
N VAL A 288 -1.08 -21.89 1.30
CA VAL A 288 -0.14 -20.88 0.80
C VAL A 288 -0.49 -20.53 -0.63
N LEU A 289 -0.55 -19.23 -0.92
CA LEU A 289 -0.54 -18.71 -2.28
C LEU A 289 0.76 -17.97 -2.53
N GLY A 290 1.48 -18.32 -3.60
CA GLY A 290 2.76 -17.72 -3.94
C GLY A 290 2.94 -17.47 -5.43
N LEU A 291 3.71 -16.43 -5.77
CA LEU A 291 4.18 -16.15 -7.11
C LEU A 291 5.70 -16.28 -7.15
N ALA A 292 6.20 -17.25 -7.92
CA ALA A 292 7.62 -17.45 -8.15
C ALA A 292 8.02 -16.87 -9.53
N GLN A 293 8.72 -15.74 -9.49
CA GLN A 293 9.39 -15.15 -10.65
C GLN A 293 10.90 -15.21 -10.41
N LYS A 294 11.63 -15.99 -11.23
CA LYS A 294 13.10 -16.07 -11.11
C LYS A 294 13.74 -14.77 -11.57
N ASP A 295 13.33 -14.31 -12.75
CA ASP A 295 13.70 -13.01 -13.31
C ASP A 295 12.63 -11.99 -12.93
N ALA A 296 13.04 -10.92 -12.25
CA ALA A 296 12.12 -9.98 -11.61
C ALA A 296 12.02 -8.66 -12.39
N ILE A 297 13.16 -8.09 -12.77
CA ILE A 297 13.24 -6.72 -13.28
C ILE A 297 14.33 -6.60 -14.35
N GLN A 298 14.11 -5.75 -15.35
CA GLN A 298 15.16 -5.25 -16.24
C GLN A 298 15.72 -3.96 -15.63
N PHE A 299 17.04 -3.84 -15.53
CA PHE A 299 17.69 -2.69 -14.91
C PHE A 299 18.89 -2.25 -15.74
N ASP A 300 18.89 -0.97 -16.16
CA ASP A 300 20.06 -0.33 -16.75
C ASP A 300 20.91 0.32 -15.66
N GLY A 301 21.83 -0.46 -15.09
CA GLY A 301 22.76 0.00 -14.05
C GLY A 301 24.13 0.38 -14.60
N SER A 302 25.11 0.41 -13.70
CA SER A 302 26.52 0.70 -13.99
C SER A 302 27.10 -0.23 -15.08
N GLY A 303 26.71 -1.51 -15.06
CA GLY A 303 27.11 -2.53 -16.03
C GLY A 303 26.33 -2.50 -17.36
N GLY A 304 25.37 -1.59 -17.52
CA GLY A 304 24.42 -1.59 -18.64
C GLY A 304 23.14 -2.39 -18.34
N ASN A 305 22.27 -2.50 -19.35
CA ASN A 305 20.97 -3.15 -19.20
C ASN A 305 21.11 -4.66 -18.95
N THR A 306 20.64 -5.11 -17.79
CA THR A 306 20.68 -6.50 -17.35
C THR A 306 19.34 -6.92 -16.74
N THR A 307 19.09 -8.22 -16.72
CA THR A 307 18.04 -8.81 -15.89
C THR A 307 18.57 -9.03 -14.48
N LEU A 308 17.81 -8.58 -13.47
CA LEU A 308 18.08 -8.92 -12.07
C LEU A 308 17.10 -10.01 -11.61
N PRO A 309 17.59 -11.06 -10.95
CA PRO A 309 16.74 -12.11 -10.42
C PRO A 309 16.03 -11.65 -9.14
N SER A 310 14.90 -12.28 -8.79
CA SER A 310 14.31 -12.10 -7.45
C SER A 310 15.29 -12.54 -6.37
N LEU A 311 15.37 -11.80 -5.27
CA LEU A 311 16.37 -12.04 -4.22
C LEU A 311 16.25 -13.43 -3.58
N TRP A 312 15.03 -14.00 -3.51
CA TRP A 312 14.80 -15.33 -2.95
C TRP A 312 15.64 -16.42 -3.65
N THR A 313 16.00 -16.23 -4.93
CA THR A 313 16.83 -17.17 -5.70
C THR A 313 18.26 -17.32 -5.16
N SER A 314 18.71 -16.39 -4.30
CA SER A 314 19.99 -16.52 -3.58
C SER A 314 19.93 -17.50 -2.41
N TYR A 315 18.72 -17.79 -1.91
CA TYR A 315 18.51 -18.61 -0.71
C TYR A 315 17.93 -19.99 -1.04
N PHE A 316 17.32 -20.15 -2.21
CA PHE A 316 16.62 -21.37 -2.62
C PHE A 316 17.00 -21.76 -4.05
N ALA A 317 17.31 -23.04 -4.26
CA ALA A 317 17.71 -23.55 -5.57
C ALA A 317 16.51 -23.65 -6.53
N THR A 318 15.32 -23.95 -6.00
CA THR A 318 14.09 -24.07 -6.77
C THR A 318 12.94 -23.27 -6.16
N ASP A 319 11.93 -23.02 -6.98
CA ASP A 319 10.64 -22.44 -6.56
C ASP A 319 9.93 -23.35 -5.53
N THR A 320 10.02 -24.66 -5.69
CA THR A 320 9.48 -25.63 -4.73
C THR A 320 10.24 -25.64 -3.40
N ASP A 321 11.56 -25.41 -3.38
CA ASP A 321 12.31 -25.27 -2.12
C ASP A 321 11.87 -24.01 -1.35
N ALA A 322 11.66 -22.91 -2.06
CA ALA A 322 11.13 -21.67 -1.49
C ALA A 322 9.70 -21.86 -0.94
N LEU A 323 8.85 -22.59 -1.68
CA LEU A 323 7.49 -22.93 -1.26
C LEU A 323 7.48 -23.82 -0.02
N SER A 324 8.28 -24.89 0.01
CA SER A 324 8.43 -25.78 1.15
C SER A 324 8.92 -25.02 2.38
N PHE A 325 9.95 -24.18 2.22
CA PHE A 325 10.43 -23.34 3.31
C PHE A 325 9.32 -22.44 3.85
N PHE A 326 8.63 -21.69 2.98
CA PHE A 326 7.56 -20.79 3.41
C PHE A 326 6.44 -21.56 4.12
N TYR A 327 5.94 -22.66 3.54
CA TYR A 327 4.88 -23.46 4.16
C TYR A 327 5.22 -23.92 5.59
N ASN A 328 6.44 -24.42 5.81
CA ASN A 328 6.87 -24.92 7.11
C ASN A 328 7.21 -23.81 8.13
N GLU A 329 7.33 -22.56 7.68
CA GLU A 329 7.57 -21.40 8.54
C GLU A 329 6.27 -20.76 9.05
N TRP A 330 5.11 -21.43 8.95
CA TRP A 330 3.82 -20.90 9.41
C TRP A 330 3.88 -20.40 10.87
N ASP A 331 4.30 -21.24 11.81
CA ASP A 331 4.32 -20.88 13.24
C ASP A 331 5.25 -19.69 13.52
N THR A 332 6.44 -19.70 12.91
CA THR A 332 7.40 -18.59 12.99
C THR A 332 6.81 -17.32 12.39
N SER A 333 6.27 -17.39 11.17
CA SER A 333 5.69 -16.27 10.43
C SER A 333 4.54 -15.66 11.21
N TYR A 334 3.65 -16.49 11.77
CA TYR A 334 2.51 -16.05 12.57
C TYR A 334 2.98 -15.35 13.85
N SER A 335 3.94 -15.93 14.58
CA SER A 335 4.52 -15.34 15.79
C SER A 335 5.23 -14.01 15.53
N CYS A 336 6.12 -13.95 14.53
CA CYS A 336 6.81 -12.74 14.12
C CYS A 336 5.83 -11.64 13.68
N SER A 337 4.79 -12.02 12.93
CA SER A 337 3.75 -11.09 12.50
C SER A 337 2.94 -10.55 13.68
N ASN A 338 2.64 -11.37 14.69
CA ASN A 338 1.99 -10.89 15.93
C ASN A 338 2.88 -9.92 16.72
N ALA A 339 4.18 -10.17 16.78
CA ALA A 339 5.12 -9.25 17.41
C ALA A 339 5.19 -7.91 16.67
N PHE A 340 5.23 -7.95 15.34
CA PHE A 340 5.24 -6.76 14.49
C PHE A 340 3.93 -5.96 14.58
N ASP A 341 2.78 -6.64 14.53
CA ASP A 341 1.46 -6.02 14.73
C ASP A 341 1.38 -5.35 16.10
N LYS A 342 1.87 -6.01 17.15
CA LYS A 342 1.88 -5.45 18.51
C LYS A 342 2.77 -4.20 18.62
N MET A 343 3.93 -4.20 17.96
CA MET A 343 4.84 -3.05 17.94
C MET A 343 4.16 -1.85 17.28
N ILE A 344 3.64 -2.01 16.05
CA ILE A 344 2.91 -0.93 15.36
C ILE A 344 1.72 -0.48 16.20
N ARG A 345 0.96 -1.43 16.76
CA ARG A 345 -0.20 -1.11 17.59
C ARG A 345 0.17 -0.20 18.76
N GLN A 346 1.19 -0.57 19.53
CA GLN A 346 1.60 0.20 20.70
C GLN A 346 2.12 1.58 20.29
N ASP A 347 2.99 1.63 19.28
CA ASP A 347 3.61 2.88 18.83
C ASP A 347 2.56 3.86 18.27
N SER A 348 1.57 3.37 17.53
CA SER A 348 0.46 4.18 17.00
C SER A 348 -0.46 4.69 18.11
N LEU A 349 -0.82 3.84 19.09
CA LEU A 349 -1.62 4.26 20.23
C LEU A 349 -0.91 5.33 21.06
N ASP A 350 0.40 5.19 21.27
CA ASP A 350 1.21 6.17 21.99
C ASP A 350 1.31 7.52 21.27
N PHE A 351 1.33 7.52 19.94
CA PHE A 351 1.54 8.75 19.15
C PHE A 351 0.24 9.53 18.90
N GLY A 352 -0.81 8.83 18.46
CA GLY A 352 -2.05 9.45 17.96
C GLY A 352 -3.32 8.66 18.32
N GLY A 353 -3.24 7.73 19.27
CA GLY A 353 -4.40 7.01 19.78
C GLY A 353 -5.04 6.04 18.77
N GLN A 354 -6.33 5.76 18.98
CA GLN A 354 -7.07 4.76 18.21
C GLN A 354 -7.23 5.16 16.74
N ASP A 355 -7.41 6.44 16.46
CA ASP A 355 -7.56 6.95 15.09
C ASP A 355 -6.27 6.73 14.27
N TYR A 356 -5.11 7.01 14.87
CA TYR A 356 -3.83 6.75 14.21
C TYR A 356 -3.56 5.25 14.03
N LEU A 357 -3.99 4.41 14.99
CA LEU A 357 -3.93 2.96 14.86
C LEU A 357 -4.75 2.43 13.67
N THR A 358 -5.96 2.96 13.47
CA THR A 358 -6.84 2.61 12.35
C THR A 358 -6.13 2.82 11.01
N ILE A 359 -5.47 3.97 10.85
CA ILE A 359 -4.76 4.34 9.61
C ILE A 359 -3.50 3.47 9.41
N THR A 360 -2.63 3.40 10.41
CA THR A 360 -1.34 2.72 10.31
C THR A 360 -1.48 1.20 10.12
N SER A 361 -2.47 0.57 10.76
CA SER A 361 -2.75 -0.86 10.62
C SER A 361 -3.20 -1.23 9.20
N LEU A 362 -3.97 -0.38 8.53
CA LEU A 362 -4.43 -0.65 7.17
C LEU A 362 -3.31 -0.43 6.13
N SER A 363 -2.42 0.52 6.41
CA SER A 363 -1.43 1.02 5.43
C SER A 363 -0.21 0.13 5.24
N ALA A 364 0.17 -0.66 6.26
CA ALA A 364 1.43 -1.40 6.27
C ALA A 364 1.60 -2.35 5.08
N ARG A 365 0.63 -3.27 4.88
CA ARG A 365 0.65 -4.22 3.76
C ARG A 365 0.61 -3.50 2.42
N GLN A 366 -0.21 -2.46 2.28
CA GLN A 366 -0.32 -1.69 1.05
C GLN A 366 1.01 -1.05 0.65
N ALA A 367 1.69 -0.38 1.60
CA ALA A 367 2.98 0.26 1.33
C ALA A 367 4.02 -0.76 0.83
N PHE A 368 4.13 -1.91 1.50
CA PHE A 368 5.06 -2.96 1.09
C PHE A 368 4.63 -3.72 -0.17
N ALA A 369 3.35 -3.70 -0.53
CA ALA A 369 2.83 -4.34 -1.73
C ALA A 369 3.36 -3.72 -3.02
N ALA A 370 3.93 -2.52 -3.00
CA ALA A 370 4.56 -1.95 -4.17
C ALA A 370 6.00 -2.43 -4.38
N THR A 371 6.55 -3.25 -3.46
CA THR A 371 7.99 -3.52 -3.42
C THR A 371 8.37 -4.91 -3.91
N GLN A 372 9.56 -5.04 -4.49
CA GLN A 372 10.19 -6.32 -4.79
C GLN A 372 11.69 -6.28 -4.48
N LEU A 373 12.16 -7.24 -3.68
CA LEU A 373 13.58 -7.45 -3.42
C LEU A 373 14.20 -8.28 -4.54
N VAL A 374 15.26 -7.77 -5.16
CA VAL A 374 15.93 -8.38 -6.32
C VAL A 374 17.45 -8.36 -6.15
N GLY A 375 18.17 -8.92 -7.13
CA GLY A 375 19.61 -9.05 -7.11
C GLY A 375 20.05 -10.31 -6.38
N ASN A 376 21.18 -10.24 -5.68
CA ASN A 376 21.69 -11.38 -4.90
C ASN A 376 21.93 -11.00 -3.44
N SER A 377 22.12 -11.99 -2.57
CA SER A 377 22.29 -11.79 -1.12
C SER A 377 23.47 -10.88 -0.75
N SER A 378 24.46 -10.72 -1.61
CA SER A 378 25.61 -9.82 -1.40
C SER A 378 25.39 -8.44 -2.01
N ASN A 379 24.50 -8.31 -2.98
CA ASN A 379 24.19 -7.07 -3.69
C ASN A 379 22.68 -6.95 -3.96
N PRO A 380 21.83 -6.80 -2.93
CA PRO A 380 20.40 -6.68 -3.10
C PRO A 380 19.99 -5.28 -3.56
N TYR A 381 18.78 -5.18 -4.11
CA TYR A 381 18.07 -3.95 -4.45
C TYR A 381 16.61 -4.07 -3.98
N LEU A 382 15.97 -2.93 -3.71
CA LEU A 382 14.54 -2.84 -3.46
C LEU A 382 13.90 -1.95 -4.53
N PHE A 383 13.19 -2.55 -5.48
CA PHE A 383 12.43 -1.78 -6.46
C PHE A 383 11.00 -1.54 -5.98
N VAL A 384 10.44 -0.42 -6.40
CA VAL A 384 9.11 0.08 -6.06
C VAL A 384 8.37 0.35 -7.37
N LYS A 385 7.17 -0.22 -7.49
CA LYS A 385 6.21 0.14 -8.55
C LYS A 385 5.37 1.33 -8.09
N GLU A 386 5.22 2.33 -8.94
CA GLU A 386 4.18 3.34 -8.77
C GLU A 386 2.81 2.77 -9.16
N ILE A 387 2.17 2.12 -8.20
CA ILE A 387 0.86 1.50 -8.41
C ILE A 387 -0.21 2.57 -8.68
N SER A 388 -0.98 2.43 -9.77
CA SER A 388 -2.23 3.18 -10.05
C SER A 388 -2.14 4.66 -10.46
N SER A 389 -0.93 5.22 -10.60
CA SER A 389 -0.71 6.41 -11.43
C SER A 389 -0.46 5.94 -12.87
N ASP A 390 0.76 6.08 -13.37
CA ASP A 390 1.15 5.70 -14.73
C ASP A 390 1.97 4.39 -14.78
N GLY A 391 2.21 3.75 -13.62
CA GLY A 391 2.88 2.45 -13.55
C GLY A 391 4.41 2.51 -13.59
N ASN A 392 5.00 3.70 -13.43
CA ASN A 392 6.44 3.94 -13.46
C ASN A 392 7.23 3.11 -12.43
N VAL A 393 8.54 3.01 -12.67
CA VAL A 393 9.47 2.25 -11.83
C VAL A 393 10.36 3.18 -11.06
N GLN A 394 10.40 3.01 -9.75
CA GLN A 394 11.30 3.76 -8.88
C GLN A 394 11.11 5.29 -8.94
N THR A 395 9.87 5.74 -9.10
CA THR A 395 9.52 7.16 -9.05
C THR A 395 9.94 7.79 -7.73
N VAL A 396 10.74 8.86 -7.79
CA VAL A 396 11.41 9.47 -6.63
C VAL A 396 10.40 10.18 -5.74
N ASP A 397 9.46 10.93 -6.31
CA ASP A 397 8.39 11.62 -5.61
C ASP A 397 7.30 10.66 -5.03
N VAL A 398 7.29 9.38 -5.42
CA VAL A 398 6.52 8.30 -4.78
C VAL A 398 7.28 7.65 -3.65
N LEU A 399 8.59 7.42 -3.84
CA LEU A 399 9.46 6.93 -2.79
C LEU A 399 9.55 7.93 -1.63
N PHE A 400 9.43 9.22 -1.91
CA PHE A 400 9.46 10.29 -0.93
C PHE A 400 8.34 10.18 0.14
N PRO A 401 7.03 10.18 -0.17
CA PRO A 401 6.00 9.93 0.84
C PRO A 401 6.10 8.51 1.42
N MET A 402 6.62 7.52 0.69
CA MET A 402 6.81 6.16 1.22
C MET A 402 7.92 6.05 2.27
N HIS A 403 8.99 6.86 2.20
CA HIS A 403 10.21 6.68 3.01
C HIS A 403 10.01 6.59 4.54
N PRO A 404 9.02 7.25 5.18
CA PRO A 404 8.82 7.15 6.63
C PRO A 404 8.59 5.71 7.12
N ILE A 405 7.83 4.88 6.40
CA ILE A 405 7.64 3.48 6.80
C ILE A 405 8.94 2.68 6.66
N LEU A 406 9.77 2.99 5.66
CA LEU A 406 11.07 2.33 5.48
C LEU A 406 12.02 2.68 6.64
N LEU A 407 12.10 3.96 7.04
CA LEU A 407 12.88 4.39 8.22
C LEU A 407 12.37 3.74 9.52
N TYR A 408 11.04 3.78 9.72
CA TYR A 408 10.41 3.21 10.91
C TYR A 408 10.63 1.71 11.02
N THR A 409 10.55 0.98 9.90
CA THR A 409 10.67 -0.48 9.92
C THR A 409 12.12 -0.95 9.86
N ASN A 410 12.87 -0.58 8.82
CA ASN A 410 14.28 -0.89 8.64
C ASN A 410 14.95 0.11 7.68
N PRO A 411 15.82 1.02 8.15
CA PRO A 411 16.44 2.04 7.29
C PRO A 411 17.31 1.44 6.16
N LEU A 412 17.77 0.20 6.27
CA LEU A 412 18.44 -0.50 5.17
C LEU A 412 17.56 -0.53 3.91
N LEU A 413 16.25 -0.68 4.05
CA LEU A 413 15.33 -0.72 2.92
C LEU A 413 15.30 0.60 2.15
N LEU A 414 15.44 1.74 2.83
CA LEU A 414 15.57 3.03 2.15
C LEU A 414 16.86 3.10 1.33
N LYS A 415 18.00 2.66 1.89
CA LYS A 415 19.25 2.56 1.12
C LYS A 415 19.09 1.66 -0.10
N LEU A 416 18.46 0.50 0.04
CA LEU A 416 18.24 -0.43 -1.07
C LEU A 416 17.30 0.13 -2.15
N ALA A 417 16.37 1.02 -1.78
CA ALA A 417 15.49 1.71 -2.71
C ALA A 417 16.15 2.92 -3.39
N LEU A 418 17.04 3.66 -2.71
CA LEU A 418 17.78 4.76 -3.32
C LEU A 418 18.90 4.25 -4.25
N LYS A 419 19.47 3.09 -3.93
CA LYS A 419 20.60 2.50 -4.67
C LYS A 419 20.41 2.43 -6.20
N PRO A 420 19.31 1.90 -6.77
CA PRO A 420 19.17 1.84 -8.22
C PRO A 420 19.10 3.23 -8.88
N LEU A 421 18.59 4.26 -8.18
CA LEU A 421 18.55 5.64 -8.67
C LEU A 421 19.94 6.24 -8.78
N PHE A 422 20.75 6.09 -7.72
CA PHE A 422 22.15 6.51 -7.74
C PHE A 422 22.95 5.74 -8.80
N GLU A 423 22.86 4.41 -8.79
CA GLU A 423 23.64 3.59 -9.71
C GLU A 423 23.37 3.92 -11.19
N ASN A 424 22.12 4.22 -11.56
CA ASN A 424 21.79 4.63 -12.92
C ASN A 424 22.31 6.05 -13.25
N GLN A 425 22.00 7.05 -12.40
CA GLN A 425 22.31 8.44 -12.71
C GLN A 425 23.82 8.73 -12.66
N GLU A 426 24.56 8.06 -11.77
CA GLU A 426 26.02 8.18 -11.64
C GLU A 426 26.79 7.57 -12.82
N THR A 427 26.12 6.82 -13.71
CA THR A 427 26.73 6.40 -14.98
C THR A 427 27.00 7.56 -15.93
N GLY A 428 26.39 8.73 -15.69
CA GLY A 428 26.47 9.90 -16.55
C GLY A 428 25.68 9.77 -17.86
N ARG A 429 24.79 8.78 -17.99
CA ARG A 429 23.93 8.60 -19.18
C ARG A 429 22.73 9.55 -19.21
N TYR A 430 22.32 10.07 -18.06
CA TYR A 430 21.26 11.07 -17.97
C TYR A 430 21.82 12.46 -18.29
N PRO A 431 21.28 13.18 -19.30
CA PRO A 431 21.90 14.41 -19.79
C PRO A 431 21.60 15.65 -18.94
N ASN A 432 20.59 15.60 -18.07
CA ASN A 432 20.19 16.73 -17.24
C ASN A 432 21.03 16.81 -15.95
N THR A 433 21.17 18.02 -15.41
CA THR A 433 21.97 18.27 -14.19
C THR A 433 21.16 18.14 -12.90
N TYR A 434 19.85 17.89 -12.99
CA TYR A 434 18.94 17.64 -11.88
C TYR A 434 18.68 16.13 -11.71
N SER A 435 18.00 15.73 -10.64
CA SER A 435 17.64 14.31 -10.43
C SER A 435 16.55 13.88 -11.42
N MET A 436 16.73 12.69 -11.99
CA MET A 436 15.73 11.98 -12.75
C MET A 436 14.48 11.69 -11.89
N HIS A 437 13.30 11.71 -12.51
CA HIS A 437 12.02 11.43 -11.88
C HIS A 437 11.81 9.95 -11.53
N ASP A 438 12.04 9.06 -12.50
CA ASP A 438 11.84 7.62 -12.36
C ASP A 438 12.86 6.85 -13.21
N LEU A 439 12.97 5.54 -13.02
CA LEU A 439 13.87 4.68 -13.80
C LEU A 439 13.20 4.01 -15.00
N GLY A 440 11.95 4.32 -15.32
CA GLY A 440 11.29 3.80 -16.51
C GLY A 440 9.78 3.92 -16.46
N SER A 441 9.18 4.08 -17.64
CA SER A 441 7.77 4.40 -17.83
C SER A 441 6.79 3.26 -17.56
N ALA A 442 7.27 2.07 -17.20
CA ALA A 442 6.42 0.91 -16.92
C ALA A 442 7.16 -0.17 -16.13
N TYR A 443 6.61 -0.59 -14.99
CA TYR A 443 7.11 -1.72 -14.21
C TYR A 443 6.99 -3.05 -14.98
N PRO A 444 8.01 -3.94 -14.93
CA PRO A 444 9.26 -3.90 -14.17
C PRO A 444 10.49 -3.49 -15.04
N ASN A 445 10.37 -2.46 -15.87
CA ASN A 445 11.45 -2.06 -16.78
C ASN A 445 12.14 -0.77 -16.28
N ALA A 446 13.23 -0.93 -15.52
CA ALA A 446 14.03 0.16 -14.97
C ALA A 446 15.21 0.52 -15.90
N THR A 447 14.92 0.99 -17.11
CA THR A 447 15.92 1.25 -18.16
C THR A 447 16.49 2.67 -18.19
N GLY A 448 16.02 3.56 -17.32
CA GLY A 448 16.38 4.98 -17.25
C GLY A 448 15.97 5.80 -18.47
N HIS A 449 16.28 7.09 -18.43
CA HIS A 449 15.90 8.08 -19.45
C HIS A 449 17.13 8.72 -20.11
N SER A 450 17.89 7.95 -20.89
CA SER A 450 19.13 8.44 -21.51
C SER A 450 18.96 9.63 -22.48
N ALA A 451 17.74 9.90 -22.95
CA ALA A 451 17.42 11.07 -23.75
C ALA A 451 17.06 12.31 -22.90
N GLY A 452 16.90 12.17 -21.57
CA GLY A 452 16.53 13.25 -20.66
C GLY A 452 15.07 13.66 -20.76
N ASP A 453 14.20 12.75 -21.20
CA ASP A 453 12.78 12.95 -21.49
C ASP A 453 11.85 12.28 -20.46
N ASP A 454 12.35 12.11 -19.24
CA ASP A 454 11.54 11.81 -18.06
C ASP A 454 10.59 12.96 -17.71
N GLU A 455 9.69 12.71 -16.76
CA GLU A 455 8.76 13.74 -16.30
C GLU A 455 9.49 14.92 -15.64
N GLU A 456 9.20 16.14 -16.10
CA GLU A 456 9.95 17.34 -15.74
C GLU A 456 9.55 17.85 -14.33
N MET A 457 10.14 17.24 -13.30
CA MET A 457 10.00 17.62 -11.88
C MET A 457 11.34 17.99 -11.19
N PRO A 458 12.22 18.80 -11.80
CA PRO A 458 13.63 18.86 -11.41
C PRO A 458 13.88 19.38 -9.99
N LEU A 459 13.13 20.38 -9.53
CA LEU A 459 13.27 20.93 -8.16
C LEU A 459 12.77 19.93 -7.12
N GLU A 460 11.61 19.33 -7.39
CA GLU A 460 10.97 18.31 -6.55
C GLU A 460 11.94 17.15 -6.29
N GLU A 461 12.53 16.60 -7.36
CA GLU A 461 13.34 15.39 -7.25
C GLU A 461 14.74 15.62 -6.68
N CYS A 462 15.36 16.75 -6.97
CA CYS A 462 16.60 17.13 -6.28
C CYS A 462 16.37 17.27 -4.78
N GLY A 463 15.27 17.90 -4.37
CA GLY A 463 14.91 18.04 -2.96
C GLY A 463 14.64 16.70 -2.29
N ASN A 464 13.85 15.83 -2.95
CA ASN A 464 13.50 14.50 -2.47
C ASN A 464 14.75 13.65 -2.22
N MET A 465 15.68 13.59 -3.20
CA MET A 465 16.90 12.78 -3.09
C MET A 465 17.82 13.24 -1.97
N LEU A 466 18.03 14.56 -1.81
CA LEU A 466 18.86 15.12 -0.74
C LEU A 466 18.27 14.83 0.65
N ILE A 467 16.95 15.04 0.79
CA ILE A 467 16.23 14.78 2.05
C ILE A 467 16.28 13.30 2.41
N MET A 468 15.96 12.40 1.47
CA MET A 468 15.97 10.96 1.74
C MET A 468 17.38 10.42 2.05
N SER A 469 18.42 10.95 1.40
CA SER A 469 19.81 10.57 1.66
C SER A 469 20.25 10.93 3.07
N LEU A 470 19.95 12.16 3.51
CA LEU A 470 20.23 12.56 4.88
C LEU A 470 19.34 11.81 5.89
N SER A 471 18.07 11.55 5.57
CA SER A 471 17.16 10.74 6.40
C SER A 471 17.72 9.33 6.64
N TYR A 472 18.25 8.68 5.60
CA TYR A 472 18.93 7.40 5.75
C TYR A 472 20.14 7.51 6.68
N PHE A 473 20.99 8.51 6.50
CA PHE A 473 22.12 8.75 7.38
C PHE A 473 21.69 8.95 8.84
N ARG A 474 20.66 9.78 9.12
CA ARG A 474 20.16 10.00 10.48
C ARG A 474 19.70 8.70 11.16
N ALA A 475 19.18 7.75 10.38
CA ALA A 475 18.70 6.46 10.89
C ALA A 475 19.79 5.39 11.02
N SER A 476 20.88 5.47 10.26
CA SER A 476 21.87 4.39 10.11
C SER A 476 23.28 4.76 10.58
N ASN A 477 23.59 6.06 10.62
CA ASN A 477 24.93 6.61 10.81
C ASN A 477 25.96 6.10 9.78
N ASP A 478 25.50 5.82 8.55
CA ASP A 478 26.34 5.38 7.43
C ASP A 478 26.91 6.57 6.65
N THR A 479 28.06 7.11 7.12
CA THR A 479 28.75 8.21 6.45
C THR A 479 29.36 7.79 5.09
N GLU A 480 29.69 6.51 4.91
CA GLU A 480 30.29 5.99 3.68
C GLU A 480 29.30 6.15 2.51
N PHE A 481 28.03 5.80 2.72
CA PHE A 481 26.96 6.06 1.76
C PHE A 481 26.89 7.52 1.30
N LEU A 482 27.06 8.49 2.21
CA LEU A 482 27.06 9.91 1.84
C LEU A 482 28.32 10.30 1.06
N ASN A 483 29.48 9.73 1.36
CA ASN A 483 30.71 9.98 0.62
C ASN A 483 30.63 9.40 -0.80
N ASP A 484 30.10 8.19 -0.94
CA ASP A 484 29.98 7.48 -2.22
C ASP A 484 29.14 8.28 -3.23
N HIS A 485 28.10 8.96 -2.74
CA HIS A 485 27.15 9.72 -3.56
C HIS A 485 27.35 11.25 -3.49
N TYR A 486 28.45 11.74 -2.90
CA TYR A 486 28.62 13.17 -2.62
C TYR A 486 28.57 14.05 -3.87
N GLU A 487 29.24 13.64 -4.96
CA GLU A 487 29.37 14.45 -6.17
C GLU A 487 28.01 14.73 -6.83
N ILE A 488 27.15 13.71 -6.93
CA ILE A 488 25.83 13.87 -7.56
C ILE A 488 24.85 14.64 -6.66
N LEU A 489 24.94 14.46 -5.34
CA LEU A 489 24.16 15.23 -4.37
C LEU A 489 24.55 16.72 -4.40
N ASP A 490 25.83 17.04 -4.53
CA ASP A 490 26.30 18.42 -4.70
C ASP A 490 25.79 19.03 -6.03
N GLN A 491 25.86 18.28 -7.13
CA GLN A 491 25.35 18.72 -8.43
C GLN A 491 23.86 19.10 -8.36
N TRP A 492 23.02 18.24 -7.77
CA TRP A 492 21.60 18.53 -7.58
C TRP A 492 21.37 19.74 -6.68
N THR A 493 22.23 19.94 -5.68
CA THR A 493 22.15 21.12 -4.81
C THR A 493 22.48 22.40 -5.57
N GLN A 494 23.45 22.40 -6.48
CA GLN A 494 23.75 23.54 -7.33
C GLN A 494 22.55 23.93 -8.21
N TYR A 495 21.79 22.96 -8.71
CA TYR A 495 20.52 23.21 -9.39
C TYR A 495 19.50 23.89 -8.45
N LEU A 496 19.32 23.36 -7.23
CA LEU A 496 18.42 23.94 -6.23
C LEU A 496 18.80 25.38 -5.86
N VAL A 497 20.09 25.70 -5.72
CA VAL A 497 20.53 27.08 -5.47
C VAL A 497 20.07 28.03 -6.59
N ALA A 498 20.02 27.58 -7.84
CA ALA A 498 19.57 28.41 -8.95
C ALA A 498 18.04 28.55 -9.03
N SER A 499 17.27 27.57 -8.56
CA SER A 499 15.83 27.47 -8.86
C SER A 499 14.89 27.45 -7.64
N ALA A 500 15.38 27.16 -6.43
CA ALA A 500 14.52 26.84 -5.29
C ALA A 500 13.72 28.04 -4.78
N LEU A 501 14.35 29.21 -4.63
CA LEU A 501 13.69 30.37 -4.03
C LEU A 501 12.53 30.90 -4.88
N ILE A 502 12.64 30.84 -6.21
CA ILE A 502 11.60 31.29 -7.15
C ILE A 502 11.35 30.16 -8.17
N PRO A 503 10.51 29.15 -7.82
CA PRO A 503 10.26 28.03 -8.70
C PRO A 503 9.66 28.46 -10.05
N ALA A 504 10.22 27.92 -11.13
CA ALA A 504 9.69 28.07 -12.48
C ALA A 504 8.32 27.40 -12.64
N ASN A 505 7.70 27.54 -13.81
CA ASN A 505 6.46 26.83 -14.14
C ASN A 505 6.72 25.34 -14.37
N GLN A 506 6.77 24.55 -13.29
CA GLN A 506 7.06 23.13 -13.30
C GLN A 506 6.02 22.34 -12.49
N LEU A 507 6.04 21.02 -12.64
CA LEU A 507 5.26 20.11 -11.79
C LEU A 507 5.91 19.97 -10.42
N SER A 508 5.12 19.56 -9.46
CA SER A 508 5.55 18.93 -8.21
C SER A 508 4.88 17.55 -8.14
N THR A 509 5.12 16.80 -7.07
CA THR A 509 4.40 15.55 -6.78
C THR A 509 2.87 15.69 -6.72
N ASP A 510 2.35 16.92 -6.65
CA ASP A 510 0.92 17.23 -6.78
C ASP A 510 0.57 17.55 -8.25
N ASP A 511 1.13 16.78 -9.18
CA ASP A 511 1.07 16.92 -10.64
C ASP A 511 -0.36 16.88 -11.19
N PHE A 512 -1.24 16.10 -10.56
CA PHE A 512 -2.68 16.05 -10.80
C PHE A 512 -3.37 17.41 -10.65
N ALA A 513 -2.75 18.36 -9.94
CA ALA A 513 -3.24 19.73 -9.82
C ALA A 513 -2.59 20.71 -10.82
N GLY A 514 -1.67 20.23 -11.65
CA GLY A 514 -1.02 20.92 -12.76
C GLY A 514 0.19 21.79 -12.40
N LYS A 515 0.94 22.20 -13.43
CA LYS A 515 2.12 23.09 -13.31
C LYS A 515 1.73 24.44 -12.70
N LEU A 516 2.61 24.97 -11.84
CA LEU A 516 2.42 26.28 -11.23
C LEU A 516 3.76 26.99 -11.00
N VAL A 517 3.81 28.30 -11.27
CA VAL A 517 4.94 29.17 -10.95
C VAL A 517 4.95 29.55 -9.47
N ASN A 518 6.12 29.83 -8.91
CA ASN A 518 6.27 30.40 -7.57
C ASN A 518 5.58 29.57 -6.48
N GLN A 519 5.55 28.25 -6.63
CA GLN A 519 4.91 27.34 -5.69
C GLN A 519 5.58 27.41 -4.32
N THR A 520 4.84 27.82 -3.31
CA THR A 520 5.37 28.06 -1.96
C THR A 520 5.92 26.79 -1.33
N ASN A 521 5.15 25.70 -1.40
CA ASN A 521 5.52 24.43 -0.79
C ASN A 521 6.70 23.75 -1.52
N LEU A 522 6.76 23.88 -2.85
CA LEU A 522 7.87 23.39 -3.67
C LEU A 522 9.17 24.16 -3.38
N ALA A 523 9.09 25.50 -3.28
CA ALA A 523 10.24 26.31 -2.90
C ALA A 523 10.80 25.90 -1.54
N LEU A 524 9.92 25.65 -0.55
CA LEU A 524 10.30 25.19 0.78
C LEU A 524 11.07 23.85 0.72
N LYS A 525 10.63 22.90 -0.12
CA LYS A 525 11.34 21.64 -0.33
C LYS A 525 12.76 21.86 -0.83
N GLY A 526 12.93 22.70 -1.85
CA GLY A 526 14.26 23.03 -2.39
C GLY A 526 15.18 23.68 -1.35
N ILE A 527 14.65 24.61 -0.55
CA ILE A 527 15.40 25.28 0.53
C ILE A 527 15.85 24.27 1.60
N ILE A 528 14.97 23.36 1.98
CA ILE A 528 15.30 22.27 2.92
C ILE A 528 16.32 21.31 2.29
N GLY A 529 16.23 21.01 1.00
CA GLY A 529 17.22 20.22 0.26
C GLY A 529 18.62 20.85 0.32
N ILE A 530 18.73 22.16 0.11
CA ILE A 530 20.01 22.90 0.24
C ILE A 530 20.57 22.75 1.67
N LYS A 531 19.72 22.89 2.70
CA LYS A 531 20.16 22.69 4.10
C LYS A 531 20.52 21.24 4.40
N ALA A 532 19.84 20.27 3.81
CA ALA A 532 20.19 18.86 3.92
C ALA A 532 21.59 18.60 3.32
N MET A 533 21.89 19.16 2.15
CA MET A 533 23.24 19.10 1.58
C MET A 533 24.28 19.77 2.48
N ALA A 534 23.96 20.89 3.12
CA ALA A 534 24.88 21.53 4.05
C ALA A 534 25.27 20.62 5.23
N GLU A 535 24.32 19.85 5.76
CA GLU A 535 24.59 18.82 6.77
C GLU A 535 25.42 17.66 6.18
N ILE A 536 25.09 17.17 4.98
CA ILE A 536 25.84 16.12 4.28
C ILE A 536 27.30 16.55 4.07
N ALA A 537 27.54 17.79 3.63
CA ALA A 537 28.87 18.36 3.46
C ALA A 537 29.65 18.45 4.78
N SER A 538 28.99 18.78 5.89
CA SER A 538 29.62 18.75 7.22
C SER A 538 30.07 17.34 7.60
N LEU A 539 29.17 16.36 7.38
CA LEU A 539 29.39 14.94 7.72
C LEU A 539 30.48 14.27 6.86
N THR A 540 30.73 14.79 5.65
CA THR A 540 31.67 14.25 4.67
C THR A 540 32.97 15.07 4.57
N SER A 541 33.27 15.92 5.56
CA SER A 541 34.50 16.74 5.65
C SER A 541 34.64 17.86 4.60
N HIS A 542 33.52 18.39 4.10
CA HIS A 542 33.45 19.52 3.17
C HIS A 542 32.93 20.80 3.89
N SER A 543 33.66 21.26 4.90
CA SER A 543 33.21 22.35 5.79
C SER A 543 32.91 23.67 5.07
N ASP A 544 33.67 24.02 4.04
CA ASP A 544 33.48 25.27 3.29
C ASP A 544 32.16 25.25 2.49
N VAL A 545 31.85 24.11 1.87
CA VAL A 545 30.58 23.86 1.17
C VAL A 545 29.41 23.88 2.16
N SER A 546 29.59 23.24 3.32
CA SER A 546 28.61 23.24 4.41
C SER A 546 28.26 24.66 4.88
N ALA A 547 29.26 25.51 5.10
CA ALA A 547 29.08 26.89 5.52
C ALA A 547 28.35 27.72 4.45
N ASN A 548 28.73 27.55 3.17
CA ASN A 548 28.09 28.24 2.05
C ASN A 548 26.61 27.87 1.91
N TYR A 549 26.28 26.58 1.81
CA TYR A 549 24.89 26.12 1.67
C TYR A 549 24.04 26.40 2.91
N SER A 550 24.62 26.36 4.12
CA SER A 550 23.90 26.80 5.33
C SER A 550 23.51 28.27 5.25
N SER A 551 24.43 29.14 4.80
CA SER A 551 24.14 30.57 4.62
C SER A 551 23.07 30.81 3.57
N ILE A 552 23.15 30.13 2.42
CA ILE A 552 22.14 30.25 1.35
C ILE A 552 20.77 29.80 1.83
N ALA A 553 20.68 28.64 2.50
CA ALA A 553 19.41 28.15 3.01
C ALA A 553 18.78 29.11 4.04
N GLN A 554 19.58 29.69 4.94
CA GLN A 554 19.10 30.69 5.90
C GLN A 554 18.59 31.96 5.22
N GLU A 555 19.36 32.50 4.27
CA GLU A 555 18.93 33.67 3.49
C GLU A 555 17.63 33.38 2.71
N TYR A 556 17.52 32.20 2.13
CA TYR A 556 16.34 31.79 1.36
C TYR A 556 15.12 31.62 2.26
N VAL A 557 15.25 31.13 3.49
CA VAL A 557 14.11 31.07 4.43
C VAL A 557 13.61 32.46 4.76
N GLU A 558 14.49 33.42 5.05
CA GLU A 558 14.08 34.79 5.34
C GLU A 558 13.28 35.39 4.17
N GLN A 559 13.78 35.22 2.95
CA GLN A 559 13.09 35.67 1.74
C GLN A 559 11.78 34.89 1.48
N TRP A 560 11.80 33.57 1.65
CA TRP A 560 10.63 32.72 1.49
C TRP A 560 9.52 33.13 2.45
N ILE A 561 9.82 33.42 3.73
CA ILE A 561 8.83 33.93 4.69
C ILE A 561 8.19 35.22 4.17
N HIS A 562 8.98 36.16 3.64
CA HIS A 562 8.47 37.41 3.09
C HIS A 562 7.58 37.22 1.84
N LEU A 563 7.86 36.21 1.01
CA LEU A 563 7.13 35.94 -0.24
C LEU A 563 5.90 35.05 -0.02
N ALA A 564 5.98 34.11 0.91
CA ALA A 564 5.02 33.04 1.13
C ALA A 564 3.91 33.42 2.11
N VAL A 565 4.25 34.13 3.20
CA VAL A 565 3.33 34.34 4.31
C VAL A 565 2.28 35.39 3.96
N ALA A 566 1.03 34.95 3.93
CA ALA A 566 -0.15 35.80 3.89
C ALA A 566 -0.54 36.15 5.33
N ASN A 567 -0.38 37.42 5.72
CA ASN A 567 -0.84 37.92 7.01
C ASN A 567 -2.38 38.00 7.04
N THR A 568 -2.96 37.88 8.23
CA THR A 568 -4.40 38.02 8.46
C THR A 568 -4.94 39.27 7.76
N THR A 569 -5.86 39.10 6.82
CA THR A 569 -6.44 40.21 6.06
C THR A 569 -7.48 40.94 6.92
N SER A 570 -7.27 42.23 7.19
CA SER A 570 -8.25 43.05 7.91
C SER A 570 -9.34 43.58 6.97
N SER A 571 -10.55 43.02 7.09
CA SER A 571 -11.86 43.63 6.78
C SER A 571 -12.06 44.29 5.41
N SER A 572 -12.67 43.55 4.48
CA SER A 572 -13.79 43.99 3.60
C SER A 572 -14.36 42.82 2.78
N ASP A 573 -13.63 41.71 2.68
CA ASP A 573 -14.11 40.45 2.11
C ASP A 573 -14.93 39.64 3.12
N SER A 574 -15.91 38.90 2.59
CA SER A 574 -16.71 37.95 3.37
C SER A 574 -15.82 36.81 3.89
N SER A 575 -15.45 36.92 5.18
CA SER A 575 -14.64 36.00 6.01
C SER A 575 -13.10 36.25 5.97
N PRO A 576 -12.50 36.80 7.05
CA PRO A 576 -11.04 36.95 7.14
C PRO A 576 -10.35 35.59 7.32
N MET A 577 -9.27 35.35 6.57
CA MET A 577 -8.40 34.18 6.75
C MET A 577 -7.36 34.46 7.85
N LEU A 578 -7.05 33.46 8.67
CA LEU A 578 -5.92 33.52 9.61
C LEU A 578 -4.59 33.62 8.85
N ALA A 579 -3.52 34.07 9.51
CA ALA A 579 -2.20 34.08 8.90
C ALA A 579 -1.78 32.65 8.47
N HIS A 580 -1.26 32.52 7.26
CA HIS A 580 -0.93 31.23 6.63
C HIS A 580 0.12 31.43 5.54
N THR A 581 0.58 30.35 4.90
CA THR A 581 1.35 30.47 3.65
C THR A 581 0.45 30.32 2.43
N SER A 582 0.62 31.20 1.45
CA SER A 582 -0.05 31.14 0.16
C SER A 582 0.33 29.91 -0.65
N LEU A 583 -0.54 29.44 -1.56
CA LEU A 583 -0.23 28.34 -2.49
C LEU A 583 0.97 28.72 -3.39
N ASN A 584 0.93 29.94 -3.90
CA ASN A 584 1.99 30.53 -4.70
C ASN A 584 2.21 32.01 -4.32
N TYR A 585 3.43 32.51 -4.50
CA TYR A 585 3.77 33.85 -4.08
C TYR A 585 2.87 34.93 -4.68
N ALA A 586 2.72 36.02 -3.92
CA ALA A 586 1.87 37.15 -4.26
C ALA A 586 0.37 36.81 -4.44
N ASN A 587 -0.08 35.66 -3.93
CA ASN A 587 -1.49 35.25 -3.93
C ASN A 587 -2.01 35.03 -2.50
N PRO A 588 -2.22 36.10 -1.71
CA PRO A 588 -2.53 36.00 -0.27
C PRO A 588 -3.93 35.45 0.05
N SER A 589 -4.78 35.23 -0.97
CA SER A 589 -6.08 34.57 -0.83
C SER A 589 -6.03 33.05 -1.04
N SER A 590 -4.90 32.53 -1.48
CA SER A 590 -4.68 31.10 -1.70
C SER A 590 -3.97 30.47 -0.50
N TYR A 591 -3.99 29.14 -0.39
CA TYR A 591 -3.22 28.41 0.62
C TYR A 591 -2.86 27.02 0.10
N SER A 592 -1.89 26.36 0.73
CA SER A 592 -1.57 24.95 0.53
C SER A 592 -1.27 24.27 1.86
N LEU A 593 -1.63 23.00 1.99
CA LEU A 593 -1.20 22.10 3.05
C LEU A 593 0.33 21.99 3.01
N LEU A 594 1.01 22.55 4.01
CA LEU A 594 2.46 22.79 3.95
C LEU A 594 3.26 21.58 4.43
N TYR A 595 3.08 20.45 3.75
CA TYR A 595 3.67 19.15 4.14
C TYR A 595 5.21 19.13 4.07
N ASN A 596 5.86 19.99 3.27
CA ASN A 596 7.32 20.06 3.23
C ASN A 596 7.95 20.69 4.48
N LEU A 597 7.16 21.12 5.48
CA LEU A 597 7.69 21.41 6.82
C LEU A 597 8.16 20.16 7.57
N PHE A 598 7.62 18.98 7.23
CA PHE A 598 7.91 17.74 7.94
C PHE A 598 9.40 17.33 7.87
N PRO A 599 10.06 17.34 6.69
CA PRO A 599 11.49 17.05 6.58
C PRO A 599 12.40 17.89 7.47
N ASP A 600 12.12 19.18 7.70
CA ASP A 600 12.93 20.02 8.61
C ASP A 600 12.94 19.46 10.04
N LYS A 601 11.78 19.00 10.54
CA LYS A 601 11.65 18.35 11.85
C LYS A 601 12.25 16.95 11.85
N LEU A 602 11.96 16.13 10.83
CA LEU A 602 12.48 14.76 10.72
C LEU A 602 14.01 14.73 10.76
N LEU A 603 14.65 15.66 10.06
CA LEU A 603 16.10 15.76 9.92
C LEU A 603 16.78 16.60 11.02
N SER A 604 15.98 17.26 11.87
CA SER A 604 16.43 18.21 12.90
C SER A 604 17.33 19.32 12.35
N LEU A 605 16.94 19.90 11.22
CA LEU A 605 17.71 20.97 10.58
C LEU A 605 17.58 22.30 11.35
N ASN A 606 16.46 22.49 12.06
CA ASN A 606 16.12 23.73 12.77
C ASN A 606 16.25 24.97 11.87
N LEU A 607 15.91 24.80 10.59
CA LEU A 607 16.04 25.84 9.58
C LEU A 607 14.80 26.75 9.60
N ILE A 608 13.62 26.17 9.75
CA ILE A 608 12.35 26.90 9.73
C ILE A 608 11.99 27.39 11.14
N PRO A 609 11.68 28.69 11.34
CA PRO A 609 11.29 29.21 12.64
C PRO A 609 10.02 28.56 13.19
N GLN A 610 9.98 28.30 14.50
CA GLN A 610 8.82 27.70 15.19
C GLN A 610 7.51 28.47 14.95
N SER A 611 7.57 29.79 14.76
CA SER A 611 6.40 30.62 14.44
C SER A 611 5.66 30.20 13.17
N ILE A 612 6.35 29.58 12.20
CA ILE A 612 5.71 29.07 10.97
C ILE A 612 4.90 27.80 11.25
N TYR A 613 5.42 26.90 12.08
CA TYR A 613 4.69 25.71 12.55
C TYR A 613 3.46 26.09 13.37
N ASP A 614 3.61 27.04 14.29
CA ASP A 614 2.52 27.53 15.14
C ASP A 614 1.44 28.23 14.29
N MET A 615 1.85 29.05 13.32
CA MET A 615 0.95 29.71 12.37
C MET A 615 0.14 28.68 11.57
N GLN A 616 0.80 27.70 10.95
CA GLN A 616 0.10 26.68 10.15
C GLN A 616 -0.81 25.80 11.00
N SER A 617 -0.36 25.40 12.20
CA SER A 617 -1.19 24.66 13.15
C SER A 617 -2.47 25.43 13.51
N ALA A 618 -2.38 26.75 13.69
CA ALA A 618 -3.56 27.58 13.94
C ALA A 618 -4.46 27.76 12.71
N PHE A 619 -3.89 27.73 11.50
CA PHE A 619 -4.61 27.91 10.25
C PHE A 619 -5.41 26.66 9.84
N TYR A 620 -4.84 25.46 9.94
CA TYR A 620 -5.47 24.24 9.42
C TYR A 620 -6.92 24.02 9.87
N PRO A 621 -7.29 24.19 11.17
CA PRO A 621 -8.68 24.03 11.60
C PRO A 621 -9.67 25.00 10.95
N SER A 622 -9.20 26.13 10.40
CA SER A 622 -10.07 27.13 9.74
C SER A 622 -10.50 26.75 8.32
N VAL A 623 -9.80 25.81 7.68
CA VAL A 623 -10.07 25.31 6.30
C VAL A 623 -10.35 23.81 6.26
N MET A 624 -10.33 23.15 7.41
CA MET A 624 -10.54 21.71 7.56
C MET A 624 -11.97 21.31 7.20
N ASN A 625 -12.10 20.24 6.43
CA ASN A 625 -13.38 19.59 6.11
C ASN A 625 -13.55 18.30 6.92
N THR A 626 -14.64 17.57 6.66
CA THR A 626 -15.02 16.38 7.43
C THR A 626 -13.97 15.26 7.39
N TYR A 627 -13.29 15.10 6.26
CA TYR A 627 -12.38 13.98 5.99
C TYR A 627 -10.92 14.39 5.80
N GLY A 628 -10.59 15.67 6.04
CA GLY A 628 -9.20 16.15 6.05
C GLY A 628 -9.11 17.63 5.76
N VAL A 629 -7.88 18.13 5.72
CA VAL A 629 -7.56 19.48 5.23
C VAL A 629 -7.35 19.39 3.72
N PRO A 630 -8.02 20.22 2.89
CA PRO A 630 -7.74 20.28 1.46
C PRO A 630 -6.26 20.54 1.17
N LEU A 631 -5.76 19.93 0.09
CA LEU A 631 -4.38 20.08 -0.36
C LEU A 631 -4.04 21.55 -0.59
N ASP A 632 -4.95 22.29 -1.22
CA ASP A 632 -4.81 23.72 -1.45
C ASP A 632 -6.16 24.36 -1.82
N SER A 633 -6.14 25.66 -2.14
CA SER A 633 -7.34 26.44 -2.47
C SER A 633 -7.97 26.18 -3.85
N ARG A 634 -7.42 25.30 -4.69
CA ARG A 634 -7.95 25.01 -6.04
C ARG A 634 -9.13 24.04 -6.01
N HIS A 635 -9.07 23.06 -5.10
CA HIS A 635 -10.03 21.95 -5.01
C HIS A 635 -10.27 21.53 -3.57
N GLU A 636 -11.29 20.70 -3.36
CA GLU A 636 -11.54 20.05 -2.05
C GLU A 636 -10.79 18.72 -1.91
N TRP A 637 -9.91 18.42 -2.86
CA TRP A 637 -9.08 17.23 -2.85
C TRP A 637 -8.01 17.28 -1.77
N THR A 638 -7.53 16.13 -1.34
CA THR A 638 -6.38 16.03 -0.45
C THR A 638 -5.59 14.76 -0.66
N LYS A 639 -4.42 14.69 -0.01
CA LYS A 639 -3.65 13.46 0.17
C LYS A 639 -3.60 13.04 1.65
N SER A 640 -3.94 11.79 1.97
CA SER A 640 -4.00 11.30 3.36
C SER A 640 -2.61 11.32 4.02
N ASP A 641 -1.57 10.94 3.29
CA ASP A 641 -0.18 10.99 3.74
C ASP A 641 0.27 12.42 4.05
N TRP A 642 -0.03 13.40 3.20
CA TRP A 642 0.25 14.81 3.46
C TRP A 642 -0.48 15.37 4.68
N ASN A 643 -1.73 14.94 4.93
CA ASN A 643 -2.43 15.28 6.18
C ASN A 643 -1.69 14.71 7.39
N ILE A 644 -1.25 13.47 7.33
CA ILE A 644 -0.53 12.84 8.45
C ILE A 644 0.86 13.45 8.66
N TRP A 645 1.55 13.86 7.60
CA TRP A 645 2.82 14.58 7.70
C TRP A 645 2.64 15.91 8.44
N CYS A 646 1.64 16.70 8.04
CA CYS A 646 1.31 17.97 8.70
C CYS A 646 0.85 17.74 10.15
N ALA A 647 -0.01 16.77 10.39
CA ALA A 647 -0.48 16.42 11.74
C ALA A 647 0.69 16.05 12.66
N SER A 648 1.69 15.33 12.14
CA SER A 648 2.84 14.84 12.91
C SER A 648 3.74 15.94 13.48
N ILE A 649 3.65 17.16 12.93
CA ILE A 649 4.44 18.33 13.35
C ILE A 649 3.57 19.50 13.81
N ALA A 650 2.26 19.31 13.91
CA ALA A 650 1.31 20.32 14.34
C ALA A 650 1.17 20.36 15.87
N SER A 651 0.47 21.38 16.38
CA SER A 651 0.05 21.42 17.79
C SER A 651 -0.83 20.21 18.14
N GLU A 652 -0.81 19.77 19.41
CA GLU A 652 -1.50 18.56 19.86
C GLU A 652 -2.98 18.50 19.46
N GLN A 653 -3.70 19.61 19.61
CA GLN A 653 -5.11 19.69 19.23
C GLN A 653 -5.31 19.49 17.72
N THR A 654 -4.51 20.17 16.90
CA THR A 654 -4.58 20.08 15.43
C THR A 654 -4.18 18.69 14.94
N LYS A 655 -3.17 18.09 15.56
CA LYS A 655 -2.75 16.69 15.31
C LYS A 655 -3.91 15.74 15.51
N ILE A 656 -4.60 15.81 16.66
CA ILE A 656 -5.73 14.94 16.99
C ILE A 656 -6.86 15.10 15.97
N GLU A 657 -7.21 16.34 15.61
CA GLU A 657 -8.27 16.63 14.64
C GLU A 657 -7.95 16.05 13.26
N MET A 658 -6.76 16.36 12.71
CA MET A 658 -6.34 15.89 11.38
C MET A 658 -6.24 14.36 11.29
N ILE A 659 -5.66 13.71 12.31
CA ILE A 659 -5.61 12.25 12.38
C ILE A 659 -7.04 11.67 12.44
N GLY A 660 -7.91 12.26 13.26
CA GLY A 660 -9.31 11.85 13.38
C GLY A 660 -10.08 11.97 12.05
N ASN A 661 -9.80 13.00 11.24
CA ASN A 661 -10.42 13.15 9.93
C ASN A 661 -10.02 12.04 8.95
N VAL A 662 -8.73 11.70 8.89
CA VAL A 662 -8.24 10.62 8.01
C VAL A 662 -8.76 9.26 8.50
N ALA A 663 -8.82 9.02 9.81
CA ALA A 663 -9.42 7.80 10.36
C ALA A 663 -10.92 7.70 10.03
N LYS A 664 -11.64 8.84 10.08
CA LYS A 664 -13.03 8.92 9.65
C LYS A 664 -13.19 8.63 8.16
N PHE A 665 -12.27 9.11 7.31
CA PHE A 665 -12.24 8.74 5.90
C PHE A 665 -12.13 7.22 5.72
N VAL A 666 -11.19 6.57 6.41
CA VAL A 666 -11.01 5.10 6.36
C VAL A 666 -12.32 4.37 6.73
N GLY A 667 -13.00 4.78 7.80
CA GLY A 667 -14.23 4.14 8.27
C GLY A 667 -15.46 4.40 7.39
N MET A 668 -15.52 5.54 6.69
CA MET A 668 -16.71 6.00 5.97
C MET A 668 -16.61 5.93 4.45
N SER A 669 -15.43 5.73 3.87
CA SER A 669 -15.24 5.72 2.41
C SER A 669 -15.97 4.55 1.74
N GLU A 670 -16.87 4.85 0.80
CA GLU A 670 -17.66 3.88 0.05
C GLU A 670 -17.04 3.49 -1.30
N SER A 671 -15.79 3.92 -1.55
CA SER A 671 -15.10 3.86 -2.85
C SER A 671 -14.91 2.46 -3.42
N GLY A 672 -14.90 1.42 -2.58
CA GLY A 672 -14.78 0.04 -3.06
C GLY A 672 -13.44 -0.29 -3.69
N VAL A 673 -12.35 0.33 -3.22
CA VAL A 673 -10.98 0.10 -3.68
C VAL A 673 -10.01 0.08 -2.50
N ALA A 674 -8.79 -0.41 -2.71
CA ALA A 674 -7.70 -0.29 -1.74
C ALA A 674 -7.52 1.17 -1.32
N LEU A 675 -7.00 1.41 -0.10
CA LEU A 675 -6.96 2.74 0.49
C LEU A 675 -6.31 3.74 -0.47
N THR A 676 -7.09 4.66 -1.01
CA THR A 676 -6.58 5.77 -1.81
C THR A 676 -5.88 6.76 -0.89
N ASP A 677 -4.76 7.32 -1.35
CA ASP A 677 -4.19 8.51 -0.75
C ASP A 677 -4.95 9.76 -1.18
N PHE A 678 -5.54 9.78 -2.37
CA PHE A 678 -6.12 10.96 -3.01
C PHE A 678 -7.65 10.91 -3.08
N TYR A 679 -8.31 11.84 -2.39
CA TYR A 679 -9.76 11.83 -2.19
C TYR A 679 -10.33 13.22 -1.92
N ASP A 680 -11.66 13.34 -2.01
CA ASP A 680 -12.40 14.57 -1.68
C ASP A 680 -12.69 14.67 -0.18
N THR A 681 -12.25 15.77 0.43
CA THR A 681 -12.31 15.98 1.89
C THR A 681 -13.71 16.24 2.44
N LYS A 682 -14.70 16.52 1.59
CA LYS A 682 -16.10 16.75 1.98
C LYS A 682 -16.95 15.49 1.88
N THR A 683 -16.65 14.63 0.91
CA THR A 683 -17.49 13.49 0.54
C THR A 683 -16.91 12.12 0.88
N ALA A 684 -15.58 12.00 1.06
CA ALA A 684 -14.86 10.73 1.16
C ALA A 684 -14.91 9.86 -0.11
N GLU A 685 -15.32 10.43 -1.24
CA GLU A 685 -15.22 9.81 -2.55
C GLU A 685 -13.81 9.96 -3.12
N LEU A 686 -13.49 9.14 -4.12
CA LEU A 686 -12.29 9.33 -4.94
C LEU A 686 -12.30 10.76 -5.51
N ALA A 687 -11.12 11.37 -5.60
CA ALA A 687 -11.00 12.66 -6.24
C ALA A 687 -11.48 12.57 -7.71
N ASP A 688 -12.14 13.62 -8.19
CA ASP A 688 -12.66 13.73 -9.56
C ASP A 688 -11.49 14.00 -10.54
N PHE A 689 -10.67 12.98 -10.74
CA PHE A 689 -9.47 12.97 -11.58
C PHE A 689 -9.39 11.64 -12.33
N ASP A 690 -8.89 11.67 -13.57
CA ASP A 690 -8.90 10.53 -14.49
C ASP A 690 -8.09 9.33 -13.99
N ALA A 691 -6.95 9.56 -13.33
CA ALA A 691 -6.19 8.51 -12.66
C ALA A 691 -6.66 8.38 -11.21
N HIS A 692 -7.43 7.35 -10.91
CA HIS A 692 -7.82 7.05 -9.54
C HIS A 692 -6.62 6.45 -8.79
N PHE A 693 -6.05 7.16 -7.81
CA PHE A 693 -4.86 6.70 -7.07
C PHE A 693 -5.19 5.59 -6.06
N ILE A 694 -5.14 4.34 -6.52
CA ILE A 694 -5.55 3.18 -5.73
C ILE A 694 -4.32 2.39 -5.31
N ALA A 695 -4.29 1.88 -4.07
CA ALA A 695 -3.20 0.99 -3.60
C ALA A 695 -1.77 1.58 -3.70
N ARG A 696 -1.61 2.91 -3.85
CA ARG A 696 -0.29 3.55 -3.95
C ARG A 696 0.56 3.27 -2.71
N PRO A 697 1.90 3.13 -2.86
CA PRO A 697 2.80 2.96 -1.73
C PRO A 697 2.98 4.21 -0.86
N VAL A 698 2.54 5.37 -1.34
CA VAL A 698 2.64 6.66 -0.65
C VAL A 698 1.94 6.67 0.71
N VAL A 699 1.01 5.73 0.96
CA VAL A 699 0.42 5.48 2.29
C VAL A 699 1.46 5.04 3.34
N GLY A 700 2.68 4.69 2.92
CA GLY A 700 3.84 4.59 3.82
C GLY A 700 4.10 5.90 4.59
N GLY A 701 3.65 7.04 4.06
CA GLY A 701 3.70 8.34 4.70
C GLY A 701 2.83 8.46 5.94
N HIS A 702 1.84 7.57 6.11
CA HIS A 702 1.08 7.46 7.36
C HIS A 702 1.94 7.09 8.58
N TYR A 703 3.20 6.68 8.37
CA TYR A 703 4.17 6.38 9.43
C TYR A 703 5.04 7.58 9.83
N ALA A 704 4.78 8.78 9.29
CA ALA A 704 5.55 9.99 9.56
C ALA A 704 5.81 10.24 11.06
N GLY A 705 4.76 10.19 11.88
CA GLY A 705 4.87 10.36 13.33
C GLY A 705 5.70 9.28 14.03
N LEU A 706 5.65 8.04 13.52
CA LEU A 706 6.42 6.93 14.08
C LEU A 706 7.89 7.02 13.69
N ALA A 707 8.19 7.42 12.44
CA ALA A 707 9.55 7.68 11.99
C ALA A 707 10.18 8.84 12.78
N LEU A 708 9.43 9.92 13.00
CA LEU A 708 9.86 11.08 13.79
C LEU A 708 10.22 10.68 15.24
N LYS A 709 9.35 9.92 15.92
CA LYS A 709 9.60 9.38 17.27
C LYS A 709 10.83 8.47 17.29
N LYS A 710 10.99 7.60 16.28
CA LYS A 710 12.10 6.63 16.20
C LYS A 710 13.46 7.29 16.03
N LEU A 711 13.56 8.36 15.25
CA LEU A 711 14.81 9.12 15.07
C LEU A 711 15.17 9.99 16.28
N GLY A 712 14.35 9.98 17.33
CA GLY A 712 14.62 10.72 18.58
C GLY A 712 14.33 12.21 18.48
N PHE A 713 13.59 12.63 17.46
CA PHE A 713 13.28 14.03 17.20
C PHE A 713 11.78 14.28 17.40
N GLY A 714 11.34 14.28 18.65
CA GLY A 714 10.00 14.69 19.04
C GLY A 714 10.08 15.80 20.08
N VAL A 715 9.40 16.91 19.78
CA VAL A 715 9.11 18.02 20.70
C VAL A 715 8.30 17.52 21.89
#